data_AF-A0AAX0WN22-F1
#
_entry.id   AF-A0AAX0WN22-F1
#
_cell.length_a   1.000
_cell.length_b   1.000
_cell.length_c   1.000
_cell.angle_alpha   90.00
_cell.angle_beta   90.00
_cell.angle_gamma   90.00
#
_symmetry.space_group_name_H-M   'P 1'
#
loop_
_entity.id
_entity.type
_entity.pdbx_description
1 polymer ?
#
loop_
_entity_poly.entity_id
_entity_poly.type
_entity_poly.pdbx_seq_one_letter_code
_entity_poly.pdbx_strand_id
1 'polypeptide(L)'
;MVTAAPAAAPKVKFVSPAAEGVEVVKPRFLTPELQAKLAQEQEEAARRAAEQAEADRIAAEKAAAEQEAARIAAEKEAARIAAEQEAARIKAEQEAAEAARIAAEKEAARVAAEEERARLAAELEKKEAASAPQPEPSVDAQIQDALAKVAEAQKALAEAQAAALAQAAGVAPAAVQTPEPSVPEPAPAGGAPKLKVFKTAAAPAAAEKSPAAAPESAVPKLKVLKSPVGAAPASSVAPAAVPQPVAAAGASPAAGAPPAGDGIQPPAGTESARDMAASVDKSKSLLRGVIYGVCALVVIAAGVGIYAWSTSSKKEKVEGENARLNALVVEGGKLGRSRLFDSKNLSRVPDVKVVPDAEDAALLLANVRGVKGNRENWPGAAHLVSIMAQMDDNIARQVVEDMKKNVGRYSKEKYSMMVTLLAKSSSPAMRDMLKDLYASISESKNKKIQDKQAVVLKYMRFAMKLDDLDDVMKILQKKDASPDLISSAFRTARYLIDEAPPAKRKALSSKLLQYQKDMPEENVKMLYKLLARTGDPKVLDMMEKSYKEDPKKALAIITAWGDWNTDDAVPYLFKAWKDESLHERVRSQAHDSILRVLSVDRDRDDNATLKLFDPLIADAKTSERRQFLVSAFKRLSNRPYVIRLLGRIKQTAEDQRNAVEPKFQVAEEALFKAEDKFKANPGDAAAKADYEAKEKIYNELSSQKTGEDKVIAAVDKALEKVRKTPVPTRKAASAEDRDDDDSSVIKTI
;
A
#
# COMPACT_ATOMS: atom_id res chain seq x y z
N MET A 1 11.82 -55.84 -8.26
CA MET A 1 12.30 -56.49 -9.49
C MET A 1 12.62 -55.42 -10.53
N VAL A 2 13.84 -55.51 -11.06
CA VAL A 2 14.39 -54.96 -12.31
C VAL A 2 14.45 -53.43 -12.49
N THR A 3 15.68 -52.97 -12.34
CA THR A 3 16.36 -51.74 -12.79
C THR A 3 16.58 -51.68 -14.30
N ALA A 4 16.55 -50.48 -14.90
CA ALA A 4 17.38 -50.16 -16.07
C ALA A 4 17.67 -48.64 -16.17
N ALA A 5 18.96 -48.33 -16.33
CA ALA A 5 19.54 -47.03 -16.67
C ALA A 5 20.35 -47.21 -18.00
N PRO A 6 21.12 -46.22 -18.51
CA PRO A 6 20.93 -45.58 -19.81
C PRO A 6 21.96 -45.98 -20.89
N ALA A 7 21.75 -45.58 -22.15
CA ALA A 7 22.66 -45.86 -23.27
C ALA A 7 23.11 -44.59 -24.03
N ALA A 8 24.36 -44.65 -24.49
CA ALA A 8 25.20 -43.59 -25.04
C ALA A 8 25.21 -43.53 -26.60
N ALA A 9 25.87 -42.48 -27.11
CA ALA A 9 26.03 -42.06 -28.51
C ALA A 9 26.58 -43.10 -29.51
N PRO A 10 26.33 -42.96 -30.84
CA PRO A 10 26.97 -43.79 -31.86
C PRO A 10 28.17 -43.13 -32.57
N LYS A 11 29.16 -43.97 -32.86
CA LYS A 11 30.47 -43.74 -33.48
C LYS A 11 30.42 -43.73 -35.01
N VAL A 12 31.32 -42.92 -35.59
CA VAL A 12 31.75 -42.86 -36.99
C VAL A 12 32.39 -44.19 -37.44
N LYS A 13 32.05 -44.67 -38.65
CA LYS A 13 32.74 -45.78 -39.32
C LYS A 13 33.60 -45.24 -40.47
N PHE A 14 34.90 -45.44 -40.36
CA PHE A 14 35.88 -45.35 -41.45
C PHE A 14 35.78 -46.61 -42.33
N VAL A 15 35.74 -46.43 -43.66
CA VAL A 15 36.17 -47.45 -44.63
C VAL A 15 36.89 -46.71 -45.76
N SER A 16 38.20 -46.91 -45.87
CA SER A 16 38.97 -46.62 -47.09
C SER A 16 38.98 -47.86 -47.99
N PRO A 17 39.15 -47.68 -49.31
CA PRO A 17 40.16 -48.46 -49.99
C PRO A 17 41.12 -47.61 -50.83
N ALA A 18 42.30 -48.19 -51.00
CA ALA A 18 43.49 -47.62 -51.58
C ALA A 18 43.44 -47.52 -53.12
N ALA A 19 44.42 -46.77 -53.62
CA ALA A 19 44.67 -46.44 -55.01
C ALA A 19 44.87 -47.66 -55.93
N GLU A 20 44.28 -47.59 -57.12
CA GLU A 20 44.73 -48.33 -58.30
C GLU A 20 44.44 -47.48 -59.55
N GLY A 21 45.43 -47.37 -60.43
CA GLY A 21 45.50 -46.36 -61.47
C GLY A 21 44.57 -46.59 -62.65
N VAL A 22 44.06 -45.50 -63.22
CA VAL A 22 43.55 -45.44 -64.60
C VAL A 22 43.97 -44.10 -65.21
N GLU A 23 44.47 -44.22 -66.45
CA GLU A 23 45.11 -43.23 -67.29
C GLU A 23 44.36 -41.89 -67.42
N VAL A 24 45.12 -40.80 -67.28
CA VAL A 24 44.73 -39.47 -67.76
C VAL A 24 44.80 -39.48 -69.29
N VAL A 25 43.69 -39.81 -69.94
CA VAL A 25 43.42 -39.37 -71.31
C VAL A 25 42.97 -37.91 -71.21
N LYS A 26 43.86 -36.97 -71.56
CA LYS A 26 43.47 -35.60 -71.89
C LYS A 26 42.39 -35.66 -72.98
N PRO A 27 41.35 -34.82 -72.88
CA PRO A 27 41.13 -33.99 -74.05
C PRO A 27 40.93 -32.52 -73.70
N ARG A 28 41.48 -31.73 -74.63
CA ARG A 28 41.06 -30.38 -75.00
C ARG A 28 41.24 -29.30 -73.94
N PHE A 29 42.36 -28.61 -74.12
CA PHE A 29 42.55 -27.19 -73.80
C PHE A 29 41.21 -26.44 -73.87
N LEU A 30 40.61 -26.20 -72.70
CA LEU A 30 39.71 -25.08 -72.53
C LEU A 30 40.61 -23.85 -72.68
N THR A 31 40.34 -23.02 -73.67
CA THR A 31 40.98 -21.72 -73.78
C THR A 31 40.79 -20.95 -72.47
N PRO A 32 41.75 -20.11 -72.04
CA PRO A 32 41.63 -19.36 -70.78
C PRO A 32 40.32 -18.58 -70.66
N GLU A 33 39.72 -18.18 -71.79
CA GLU A 33 38.40 -17.54 -71.84
C GLU A 33 37.24 -18.47 -71.48
N LEU A 34 37.29 -19.76 -71.83
CA LEU A 34 36.24 -20.73 -71.46
C LEU A 34 36.36 -21.14 -69.99
N GLN A 35 37.58 -21.24 -69.45
CA GLN A 35 37.77 -21.44 -68.00
C GLN A 35 37.33 -20.24 -67.18
N ALA A 36 37.61 -19.01 -67.64
CA ALA A 36 37.13 -17.80 -66.99
C ALA A 36 35.60 -17.68 -67.03
N LYS A 37 34.96 -18.04 -68.15
CA LYS A 37 33.50 -18.07 -68.26
C LYS A 37 32.87 -19.14 -67.36
N LEU A 38 33.44 -20.35 -67.29
CA LEU A 38 32.93 -21.39 -66.40
C LEU A 38 33.11 -21.03 -64.92
N ALA A 39 34.22 -20.38 -64.56
CA ALA A 39 34.45 -19.88 -63.20
C ALA A 39 33.48 -18.73 -62.83
N GLN A 40 33.23 -17.80 -63.74
CA GLN A 40 32.22 -16.75 -63.54
C GLN A 40 30.81 -17.33 -63.40
N GLU A 41 30.45 -18.31 -64.23
CA GLU A 41 29.15 -18.96 -64.17
C GLU A 41 28.97 -19.76 -62.87
N GLN A 42 30.03 -20.41 -62.38
CA GLN A 42 30.02 -21.07 -61.06
C GLN A 42 29.94 -20.06 -59.90
N GLU A 43 30.62 -18.92 -59.98
CA GLU A 43 30.54 -17.87 -58.96
C GLU A 43 29.14 -17.22 -58.95
N GLU A 44 28.55 -16.98 -60.12
CA GLU A 44 27.20 -16.43 -60.24
C GLU A 44 26.13 -17.43 -59.77
N ALA A 45 26.30 -18.72 -60.07
CA ALA A 45 25.45 -19.78 -59.53
C ALA A 45 25.57 -19.89 -58.00
N ALA A 46 26.77 -19.76 -57.45
CA ALA A 46 26.99 -19.75 -55.99
C ALA A 46 26.37 -18.50 -55.32
N ARG A 47 26.44 -17.34 -55.96
CA ARG A 47 25.78 -16.11 -55.47
C ARG A 47 24.25 -16.24 -55.48
N ARG A 48 23.67 -16.76 -56.56
CA ARG A 48 22.21 -17.00 -56.62
C ARG A 48 21.76 -18.04 -55.60
N ALA A 49 22.55 -19.08 -55.34
CA ALA A 49 22.25 -20.07 -54.30
C ALA A 49 22.32 -19.47 -52.89
N ALA A 50 23.28 -18.58 -52.62
CA ALA A 50 23.39 -17.88 -51.35
C ALA A 50 22.24 -16.88 -51.14
N GLU A 51 21.86 -16.13 -52.18
CA GLU A 51 20.73 -15.21 -52.15
C GLU A 51 19.40 -15.96 -51.93
N GLN A 52 19.21 -17.11 -52.57
CA GLN A 52 18.04 -17.95 -52.36
C GLN A 52 17.98 -18.50 -50.93
N ALA A 53 19.12 -18.93 -50.37
CA ALA A 53 19.18 -19.42 -48.99
C ALA A 53 18.89 -18.30 -47.96
N GLU A 54 19.28 -17.05 -48.25
CA GLU A 54 18.95 -15.91 -47.40
C GLU A 54 17.48 -15.54 -47.50
N ALA A 55 16.89 -15.58 -48.71
CA ALA A 55 15.47 -15.37 -48.93
C ALA A 55 14.61 -16.42 -48.19
N ASP A 56 15.01 -17.70 -48.24
CA ASP A 56 14.32 -18.79 -47.56
C ASP A 56 14.43 -18.66 -46.03
N ARG A 57 15.57 -18.17 -45.50
CA ARG A 57 15.74 -17.91 -44.07
C ARG A 57 14.82 -16.77 -43.59
N ILE A 58 14.73 -15.69 -44.36
CA ILE A 58 13.85 -14.55 -44.04
C ILE A 58 12.38 -14.97 -44.11
N ALA A 59 12.01 -15.80 -45.09
CA ALA A 59 10.65 -16.35 -45.19
C ALA A 59 10.30 -17.26 -43.99
N ALA A 60 11.23 -18.11 -43.56
CA ALA A 60 11.05 -18.98 -42.39
C ALA A 60 10.95 -18.18 -41.08
N GLU A 61 11.77 -17.14 -40.91
CA GLU A 61 11.73 -16.26 -39.74
C GLU A 61 10.41 -15.47 -39.68
N LYS A 62 9.92 -14.97 -40.82
CA LYS A 62 8.64 -14.28 -40.91
C LYS A 62 7.46 -15.21 -40.58
N ALA A 63 7.49 -16.46 -41.05
CA ALA A 63 6.48 -17.46 -40.73
C ALA A 63 6.48 -17.83 -39.23
N ALA A 64 7.66 -17.93 -38.61
CA ALA A 64 7.78 -18.18 -37.17
C ALA A 64 7.25 -16.99 -36.33
N ALA A 65 7.55 -15.76 -36.74
CA ALA A 65 7.05 -14.55 -36.07
C ALA A 65 5.52 -14.43 -36.17
N GLU A 66 4.93 -14.81 -37.31
CA GLU A 66 3.47 -14.81 -37.50
C GLU A 66 2.78 -15.88 -36.65
N GLN A 67 3.36 -17.08 -36.54
CA GLN A 67 2.85 -18.12 -35.65
C GLN A 67 2.93 -17.73 -34.17
N GLU A 68 4.01 -17.06 -33.76
CA GLU A 68 4.14 -16.57 -32.38
C GLU A 68 3.13 -15.44 -32.08
N ALA A 69 2.91 -14.54 -33.04
CA ALA A 69 1.87 -13.51 -32.94
C ALA A 69 0.46 -14.11 -32.83
N ALA A 70 0.16 -15.15 -33.61
CA ALA A 70 -1.11 -15.87 -33.53
C ALA A 70 -1.29 -16.59 -32.17
N ARG A 71 -0.23 -17.20 -31.62
CA ARG A 71 -0.27 -17.84 -30.29
C ARG A 71 -0.52 -16.82 -29.18
N ILE A 72 0.17 -15.67 -29.23
CA ILE A 72 -0.02 -14.59 -28.24
C ILE A 72 -1.43 -14.00 -28.33
N ALA A 73 -2.01 -13.88 -29.54
CA ALA A 73 -3.38 -13.42 -29.71
C ALA A 73 -4.40 -14.42 -29.12
N ALA A 74 -4.23 -15.72 -29.40
CA ALA A 74 -5.09 -16.77 -28.84
C ALA A 74 -4.98 -16.87 -27.30
N GLU A 75 -3.76 -16.73 -26.74
CA GLU A 75 -3.54 -16.74 -25.30
C GLU A 75 -4.18 -15.53 -24.61
N LYS A 76 -4.11 -14.34 -25.23
CA LYS A 76 -4.78 -13.13 -24.72
C LYS A 76 -6.30 -13.25 -24.75
N GLU A 77 -6.86 -13.88 -25.78
CA GLU A 77 -8.30 -14.10 -25.86
C GLU A 77 -8.78 -15.12 -24.83
N ALA A 78 -8.03 -16.23 -24.64
CA ALA A 78 -8.30 -17.20 -23.57
C ALA A 78 -8.23 -16.57 -22.18
N ALA A 79 -7.23 -15.71 -21.92
CA ALA A 79 -7.11 -14.97 -20.67
C ALA A 79 -8.26 -13.98 -20.45
N ARG A 80 -8.77 -13.33 -21.51
CA ARG A 80 -9.94 -12.45 -21.43
C ARG A 80 -11.20 -13.23 -21.06
N ILE A 81 -11.44 -14.37 -21.70
CA ILE A 81 -12.60 -15.23 -21.43
C ILE A 81 -12.55 -15.77 -20.00
N ALA A 82 -11.37 -16.20 -19.51
CA ALA A 82 -11.20 -16.64 -18.14
C ALA A 82 -11.46 -15.52 -17.11
N ALA A 83 -10.95 -14.31 -17.36
CA ALA A 83 -11.20 -13.15 -16.51
C ALA A 83 -12.68 -12.72 -16.49
N GLU A 84 -13.37 -12.81 -17.63
CA GLU A 84 -14.80 -12.53 -17.74
C GLU A 84 -15.66 -13.55 -16.98
N GLN A 85 -15.31 -14.84 -17.07
CA GLN A 85 -15.97 -15.90 -16.30
C GLN A 85 -15.75 -15.75 -14.79
N GLU A 86 -14.54 -15.37 -14.36
CA GLU A 86 -14.25 -15.13 -12.95
C GLU A 86 -15.00 -13.89 -12.43
N ALA A 87 -15.09 -12.82 -13.23
CA ALA A 87 -15.88 -11.64 -12.90
C ALA A 87 -17.40 -11.96 -12.80
N ALA A 88 -17.92 -12.79 -13.70
CA ALA A 88 -19.30 -13.27 -13.64
C ALA A 88 -19.57 -14.12 -12.39
N ARG A 89 -18.63 -14.99 -12.00
CA ARG A 89 -18.75 -15.80 -10.78
C ARG A 89 -18.75 -14.95 -9.52
N ILE A 90 -17.84 -13.97 -9.42
CA ILE A 90 -17.76 -13.05 -8.28
C ILE A 90 -19.05 -12.23 -8.16
N LYS A 91 -19.62 -11.78 -9.28
CA LYS A 91 -20.88 -11.04 -9.28
C LYS A 91 -22.05 -11.91 -8.81
N ALA A 92 -22.15 -13.15 -9.29
CA ALA A 92 -23.19 -14.09 -8.85
C ALA A 92 -23.04 -14.47 -7.37
N GLU A 93 -21.81 -14.62 -6.88
CA GLU A 93 -21.53 -14.91 -5.46
C GLU A 93 -21.87 -13.72 -4.56
N GLN A 94 -21.58 -12.50 -4.99
CA GLN A 94 -21.97 -11.28 -4.27
C GLN A 94 -23.49 -11.11 -4.20
N GLU A 95 -24.21 -11.37 -5.30
CA GLU A 95 -25.66 -11.29 -5.35
C GLU A 95 -26.32 -12.35 -4.45
N ALA A 96 -25.78 -13.57 -4.41
CA ALA A 96 -26.21 -14.62 -3.50
C ALA A 96 -25.93 -14.27 -2.03
N ALA A 97 -24.77 -13.69 -1.73
CA ALA A 97 -24.41 -13.25 -0.38
C ALA A 97 -25.28 -12.08 0.11
N GLU A 98 -25.63 -11.14 -0.78
CA GLU A 98 -26.51 -10.02 -0.46
C GLU A 98 -27.96 -10.50 -0.23
N ALA A 99 -28.45 -11.44 -1.05
CA ALA A 99 -29.74 -12.08 -0.84
C ALA A 99 -29.79 -12.84 0.49
N ALA A 100 -28.73 -13.57 0.86
CA ALA A 100 -28.63 -14.25 2.14
C ALA A 100 -28.61 -13.27 3.34
N ARG A 101 -27.92 -12.13 3.19
CA ARG A 101 -27.90 -11.08 4.22
C ARG A 101 -29.29 -10.44 4.41
N ILE A 102 -30.00 -10.15 3.32
CA ILE A 102 -31.36 -9.60 3.37
C ILE A 102 -32.33 -10.61 3.99
N ALA A 103 -32.17 -11.91 3.71
CA ALA A 103 -32.97 -12.96 4.34
C ALA A 103 -32.71 -13.05 5.85
N ALA A 104 -31.44 -13.04 6.27
CA ALA A 104 -31.05 -13.06 7.68
C ALA A 104 -31.51 -11.81 8.44
N GLU A 105 -31.47 -10.63 7.81
CA GLU A 105 -31.95 -9.38 8.41
C GLU A 105 -33.48 -9.38 8.59
N LYS A 106 -34.23 -9.91 7.62
CA LYS A 106 -35.68 -10.08 7.73
C LYS A 106 -36.07 -11.09 8.80
N GLU A 107 -35.29 -12.17 8.95
CA GLU A 107 -35.51 -13.16 10.01
C GLU A 107 -35.21 -12.57 11.40
N ALA A 108 -34.11 -11.84 11.55
CA ALA A 108 -33.79 -11.12 12.79
C ALA A 108 -34.85 -10.09 13.16
N ALA A 109 -35.39 -9.34 12.19
CA ALA A 109 -36.49 -8.40 12.41
C ALA A 109 -37.79 -9.11 12.83
N ARG A 110 -38.07 -10.29 12.28
CA ARG A 110 -39.23 -11.11 12.68
C ARG A 110 -39.09 -11.62 14.11
N VAL A 111 -37.91 -12.12 14.48
CA VAL A 111 -37.62 -12.60 15.85
C VAL A 111 -37.72 -11.47 16.86
N ALA A 112 -37.17 -10.28 16.55
CA ALA A 112 -37.29 -9.11 17.41
C ALA A 112 -38.76 -8.65 17.59
N ALA A 113 -39.56 -8.67 16.52
CA ALA A 113 -40.98 -8.33 16.60
C ALA A 113 -41.80 -9.39 17.37
N GLU A 114 -41.42 -10.66 17.29
CA GLU A 114 -42.04 -11.75 18.03
C GLU A 114 -41.70 -11.69 19.53
N GLU A 115 -40.44 -11.40 19.88
CA GLU A 115 -40.03 -11.15 21.27
C GLU A 115 -40.75 -9.93 21.88
N GLU A 116 -40.92 -8.84 21.13
CA GLU A 116 -41.65 -7.68 21.62
C GLU A 116 -43.14 -8.00 21.84
N ARG A 117 -43.76 -8.75 20.92
CA ARG A 117 -45.13 -9.25 21.10
C ARG A 117 -45.27 -10.17 22.30
N ALA A 118 -44.30 -11.06 22.54
CA ALA A 118 -44.28 -11.93 23.70
C ALA A 118 -44.12 -11.15 25.02
N ARG A 119 -43.31 -10.08 25.03
CA ARG A 119 -43.20 -9.18 26.20
C ARG A 119 -44.48 -8.42 26.47
N LEU A 120 -45.14 -7.89 25.44
CA LEU A 120 -46.41 -7.19 25.59
C LEU A 120 -47.54 -8.14 26.04
N ALA A 121 -47.56 -9.38 25.55
CA ALA A 121 -48.49 -10.40 26.01
C ALA A 121 -48.26 -10.79 27.48
N ALA A 122 -47.00 -10.98 27.89
CA ALA A 122 -46.66 -11.26 29.29
C ALA A 122 -46.93 -10.07 30.22
N GLU A 123 -46.81 -8.83 29.73
CA GLU A 123 -47.17 -7.63 30.49
C GLU A 123 -48.69 -7.47 30.62
N LEU A 124 -49.45 -7.80 29.57
CA LEU A 124 -50.91 -7.87 29.62
C LEU A 124 -51.39 -8.98 30.56
N GLU A 125 -50.80 -10.17 30.50
CA GLU A 125 -51.12 -11.27 31.40
C GLU A 125 -50.76 -10.93 32.86
N LYS A 126 -49.68 -10.19 33.10
CA LYS A 126 -49.38 -9.63 34.44
C LYS A 126 -50.38 -8.57 34.87
N LYS A 127 -50.87 -7.72 33.98
CA LYS A 127 -51.90 -6.70 34.27
C LYS A 127 -53.28 -7.34 34.49
N GLU A 128 -53.59 -8.42 33.79
CA GLU A 128 -54.83 -9.19 33.90
C GLU A 128 -54.82 -10.08 35.14
N ALA A 129 -53.68 -10.71 35.47
CA ALA A 129 -53.47 -11.40 36.74
C ALA A 129 -53.44 -10.45 37.94
N ALA A 130 -53.02 -9.19 37.75
CA ALA A 130 -53.16 -8.12 38.76
C ALA A 130 -54.60 -7.57 38.86
N SER A 131 -55.49 -7.91 37.91
CA SER A 131 -56.89 -7.47 37.87
C SER A 131 -57.89 -8.60 38.20
N ALA A 132 -57.43 -9.81 38.51
CA ALA A 132 -58.28 -10.92 38.95
C ALA A 132 -58.35 -10.96 40.50
N PRO A 133 -59.56 -10.97 41.10
CA PRO A 133 -59.76 -10.74 42.54
C PRO A 133 -59.53 -12.01 43.39
N GLN A 134 -58.69 -11.90 44.40
CA GLN A 134 -58.52 -12.83 45.53
C GLN A 134 -58.33 -11.99 46.83
N PRO A 135 -58.68 -12.53 48.00
CA PRO A 135 -59.53 -11.90 49.03
C PRO A 135 -58.83 -10.86 49.91
N GLU A 136 -59.58 -9.82 50.31
CA GLU A 136 -59.11 -8.69 51.13
C GLU A 136 -58.67 -9.10 52.55
N PRO A 137 -57.52 -8.56 53.02
CA PRO A 137 -57.34 -8.19 54.41
C PRO A 137 -57.18 -6.66 54.55
N SER A 138 -58.29 -6.05 55.00
CA SER A 138 -58.42 -4.92 55.92
C SER A 138 -57.56 -3.66 55.72
N VAL A 139 -58.28 -2.61 55.32
CA VAL A 139 -57.94 -1.17 55.31
C VAL A 139 -57.48 -0.65 56.69
N ASP A 140 -57.70 -1.39 57.77
CA ASP A 140 -57.38 -0.95 59.15
C ASP A 140 -55.87 -0.87 59.41
N ALA A 141 -55.05 -1.72 58.77
CA ALA A 141 -53.60 -1.72 58.98
C ALA A 141 -52.90 -0.47 58.42
N GLN A 142 -53.39 0.06 57.30
CA GLN A 142 -52.82 1.28 56.70
C GLN A 142 -53.30 2.55 57.41
N ILE A 143 -54.52 2.54 57.96
CA ILE A 143 -55.02 3.63 58.81
C ILE A 143 -54.23 3.69 60.12
N GLN A 144 -53.84 2.55 60.70
CA GLN A 144 -53.01 2.51 61.92
C GLN A 144 -51.59 3.03 61.70
N ASP A 145 -50.94 2.70 60.57
CA ASP A 145 -49.60 3.20 60.25
C ASP A 145 -49.60 4.72 59.98
N ALA A 146 -50.65 5.21 59.32
CA ALA A 146 -50.83 6.65 59.10
C ALA A 146 -51.12 7.40 60.41
N LEU A 147 -51.95 6.83 61.30
CA LEU A 147 -52.23 7.41 62.62
C LEU A 147 -51.00 7.40 63.55
N ALA A 148 -50.16 6.36 63.46
CA ALA A 148 -48.90 6.30 64.22
C ALA A 148 -47.92 7.41 63.80
N LYS A 149 -47.80 7.67 62.49
CA LYS A 149 -46.95 8.75 61.95
C LYS A 149 -47.48 10.15 62.31
N VAL A 150 -48.80 10.33 62.37
CA VAL A 150 -49.42 11.58 62.83
C VAL A 150 -49.21 11.78 64.33
N ALA A 151 -49.29 10.72 65.14
CA ALA A 151 -49.03 10.78 66.57
C ALA A 151 -47.56 11.13 66.88
N GLU A 152 -46.61 10.60 66.10
CA GLU A 152 -45.18 10.92 66.24
C GLU A 152 -44.90 12.39 65.88
N ALA A 153 -45.54 12.90 64.83
CA ALA A 153 -45.43 14.30 64.44
C ALA A 153 -46.08 15.26 65.46
N GLN A 154 -47.20 14.88 66.07
CA GLN A 154 -47.85 15.66 67.13
C GLN A 154 -47.03 15.66 68.43
N LYS A 155 -46.36 14.55 68.76
CA LYS A 155 -45.45 14.47 69.91
C LYS A 155 -44.25 15.40 69.73
N ALA A 156 -43.65 15.44 68.54
CA ALA A 156 -42.55 16.36 68.23
C ALA A 156 -42.98 17.83 68.31
N LEU A 157 -44.22 18.15 67.89
CA LEU A 157 -44.77 19.49 68.01
C LEU A 157 -45.03 19.89 69.47
N ALA A 158 -45.50 18.95 70.30
CA ALA A 158 -45.71 19.15 71.73
C ALA A 158 -44.39 19.31 72.50
N GLU A 159 -43.35 18.56 72.15
CA GLU A 159 -42.00 18.72 72.73
C GLU A 159 -41.37 20.06 72.32
N ALA A 160 -41.58 20.52 71.09
CA ALA A 160 -41.14 21.85 70.65
C ALA A 160 -41.90 22.98 71.36
N GLN A 161 -43.21 22.81 71.60
CA GLN A 161 -44.01 23.77 72.37
C GLN A 161 -43.64 23.76 73.87
N ALA A 162 -43.34 22.59 74.45
CA ALA A 162 -42.86 22.47 75.83
C ALA A 162 -41.45 23.09 76.00
N ALA A 163 -40.57 22.95 75.00
CA ALA A 163 -39.26 23.61 74.99
C ALA A 163 -39.39 25.14 74.87
N ALA A 164 -40.33 25.64 74.07
CA ALA A 164 -40.63 27.07 73.97
C ALA A 164 -41.23 27.63 75.28
N LEU A 165 -42.09 26.86 75.96
CA LEU A 165 -42.72 27.25 77.22
C LEU A 165 -41.76 27.16 78.42
N ALA A 166 -40.80 26.23 78.38
CA ALA A 166 -39.70 26.15 79.34
C ALA A 166 -38.69 27.31 79.18
N GLN A 167 -38.46 27.80 77.95
CA GLN A 167 -37.66 29.02 77.70
C GLN A 167 -38.39 30.30 78.14
N ALA A 168 -39.72 30.29 78.22
CA ALA A 168 -40.53 31.40 78.71
C ALA A 168 -40.70 31.43 80.26
N ALA A 169 -40.36 30.36 80.98
CA ALA A 169 -40.61 30.21 82.41
C ALA A 169 -39.39 30.45 83.33
N GLY A 170 -38.28 30.99 82.80
CA GLY A 170 -37.17 31.61 83.54
C GLY A 170 -36.86 31.08 84.95
N VAL A 171 -36.15 29.94 85.07
CA VAL A 171 -35.44 29.55 86.30
C VAL A 171 -34.09 28.91 85.93
N ALA A 172 -33.01 29.39 86.55
CA ALA A 172 -31.63 28.95 86.43
C ALA A 172 -31.04 28.70 87.84
N PRO A 173 -29.77 28.28 88.01
CA PRO A 173 -29.09 27.08 87.49
C PRO A 173 -28.28 26.35 88.60
N ALA A 174 -27.82 25.11 88.36
CA ALA A 174 -26.68 24.50 89.08
C ALA A 174 -26.13 23.36 88.21
N ALA A 175 -24.97 23.49 87.56
CA ALA A 175 -23.60 23.52 88.10
C ALA A 175 -23.09 22.13 88.53
N VAL A 176 -21.88 21.83 88.04
CA VAL A 176 -20.78 21.13 88.75
C VAL A 176 -20.46 19.67 88.35
N GLN A 177 -19.29 19.57 87.70
CA GLN A 177 -18.19 18.58 87.85
C GLN A 177 -18.26 17.17 87.21
N THR A 178 -17.37 17.02 86.21
CA THR A 178 -16.34 15.97 85.94
C THR A 178 -15.80 15.21 87.17
N PRO A 179 -15.08 14.05 87.13
CA PRO A 179 -14.17 13.50 86.09
C PRO A 179 -14.29 11.94 85.90
N GLU A 180 -13.68 11.26 84.91
CA GLU A 180 -12.40 10.48 84.93
C GLU A 180 -12.07 9.72 86.26
N PRO A 181 -11.15 8.70 86.38
CA PRO A 181 -10.36 7.90 85.41
C PRO A 181 -10.01 6.42 85.86
N SER A 182 -9.10 5.73 85.13
CA SER A 182 -8.10 4.72 85.59
C SER A 182 -8.40 3.21 85.83
N VAL A 183 -7.86 2.33 84.94
CA VAL A 183 -6.84 1.21 85.13
C VAL A 183 -6.97 0.26 86.35
N PRO A 184 -6.84 -1.11 86.28
CA PRO A 184 -5.53 -1.82 86.12
C PRO A 184 -5.45 -3.25 85.50
N GLU A 185 -4.18 -3.66 85.23
CA GLU A 185 -3.47 -4.97 85.07
C GLU A 185 -4.15 -6.32 85.49
N PRO A 186 -3.52 -7.52 85.29
CA PRO A 186 -2.49 -8.04 84.35
C PRO A 186 -2.85 -9.45 83.74
N ALA A 187 -1.98 -10.09 82.94
CA ALA A 187 -2.18 -11.45 82.34
C ALA A 187 -1.17 -12.53 82.83
N PRO A 188 -1.56 -13.83 83.00
CA PRO A 188 -0.67 -15.01 82.93
C PRO A 188 -1.11 -15.99 81.81
N ALA A 189 -0.50 -17.18 81.69
CA ALA A 189 -0.18 -18.05 80.52
C ALA A 189 -1.12 -19.19 80.10
N GLY A 190 -1.05 -19.45 78.79
CA GLY A 190 -1.87 -20.25 77.88
C GLY A 190 -1.56 -21.73 77.72
N GLY A 191 -2.16 -22.27 76.65
CA GLY A 191 -2.39 -23.70 76.38
C GLY A 191 -3.89 -24.05 76.35
N ALA A 192 -4.49 -24.51 77.40
CA ALA A 192 -4.20 -23.79 78.60
C ALA A 192 -4.86 -22.39 78.41
N PRO A 193 -5.77 -21.92 79.23
CA PRO A 193 -6.27 -20.55 79.06
C PRO A 193 -5.07 -19.60 79.26
N LYS A 194 -5.00 -18.41 78.61
CA LYS A 194 -4.22 -17.21 79.02
C LYS A 194 -2.95 -16.74 78.16
N LEU A 195 -2.48 -15.46 78.21
CA LEU A 195 -1.39 -14.73 77.43
C LEU A 195 -1.54 -14.54 75.88
N LYS A 196 -1.14 -13.46 75.16
CA LYS A 196 -0.19 -12.33 75.35
C LYS A 196 -0.31 -11.26 74.21
N VAL A 197 -0.23 -9.97 74.58
CA VAL A 197 0.66 -8.87 74.04
C VAL A 197 0.52 -8.42 72.56
N PHE A 198 0.09 -7.17 72.31
CA PHE A 198 0.85 -5.89 72.24
C PHE A 198 1.58 -5.67 70.91
N LYS A 199 1.27 -4.50 70.31
CA LYS A 199 2.20 -3.45 69.85
C LYS A 199 3.34 -3.95 68.93
N THR A 200 3.63 -3.29 67.83
CA THR A 200 4.08 -1.90 67.80
C THR A 200 4.31 -1.55 66.34
N ALA A 201 4.16 -0.27 66.05
CA ALA A 201 4.83 0.37 64.94
C ALA A 201 6.28 -0.11 64.77
N ALA A 202 6.66 -0.34 63.53
CA ALA A 202 7.99 -0.01 63.07
C ALA A 202 7.81 0.95 61.90
N ALA A 203 8.00 2.24 62.18
CA ALA A 203 8.71 3.10 61.24
C ALA A 203 10.18 2.63 61.19
N PRO A 204 11.04 3.07 60.25
CA PRO A 204 10.87 4.22 59.37
C PRO A 204 11.39 4.02 57.92
N ALA A 205 11.45 5.14 57.19
CA ALA A 205 12.23 5.39 55.98
C ALA A 205 11.63 4.81 54.67
N ALA A 206 11.47 5.54 53.58
CA ALA A 206 11.99 6.84 53.18
C ALA A 206 11.15 7.39 52.01
N ALA A 207 11.34 8.69 51.78
CA ALA A 207 11.13 9.41 50.53
C ALA A 207 9.68 9.70 50.12
N GLU A 208 9.26 10.88 50.56
CA GLU A 208 8.18 11.68 49.99
C GLU A 208 8.23 11.75 48.45
N LYS A 209 7.05 11.56 47.86
CA LYS A 209 6.65 12.24 46.63
C LYS A 209 5.99 13.56 47.02
N SER A 210 6.34 14.62 46.29
CA SER A 210 5.60 15.89 46.20
C SER A 210 4.12 15.66 45.83
N PRO A 211 3.22 16.66 45.93
CA PRO A 211 3.12 17.61 44.82
C PRO A 211 2.58 19.04 45.11
N ALA A 212 2.91 19.90 44.14
CA ALA A 212 2.08 20.96 43.56
C ALA A 212 1.60 22.14 44.42
N ALA A 213 2.10 23.33 44.07
CA ALA A 213 1.26 24.40 43.51
C ALA A 213 2.14 25.48 42.85
N ALA A 214 1.86 25.78 41.58
CA ALA A 214 2.23 27.04 40.92
C ALA A 214 1.19 28.12 41.36
N PRO A 215 1.41 29.44 41.20
CA PRO A 215 1.70 30.02 39.88
C PRO A 215 2.61 31.29 39.83
N GLU A 216 2.90 31.65 38.57
CA GLU A 216 3.16 32.99 38.02
C GLU A 216 4.56 33.67 38.05
N SER A 217 5.07 33.80 36.82
CA SER A 217 5.57 35.02 36.16
C SER A 217 6.80 35.76 36.73
N ALA A 218 7.95 35.59 36.06
CA ALA A 218 8.88 36.70 35.77
C ALA A 218 9.93 36.32 34.72
N VAL A 219 9.99 37.13 33.66
CA VAL A 219 11.07 37.24 32.67
C VAL A 219 12.32 37.84 33.34
N PRO A 220 13.55 37.59 32.83
CA PRO A 220 14.37 38.76 32.48
C PRO A 220 15.11 38.66 31.14
N LYS A 221 15.30 39.85 30.57
CA LYS A 221 15.95 40.21 29.31
C LYS A 221 17.47 40.38 29.44
N LEU A 222 18.15 40.15 28.31
CA LEU A 222 19.29 40.88 27.70
C LEU A 222 20.47 41.36 28.57
N LYS A 223 21.67 40.96 28.14
CA LYS A 223 22.88 41.77 28.26
C LYS A 223 23.68 41.77 26.95
N VAL A 224 23.99 43.00 26.53
CA VAL A 224 24.71 43.46 25.34
C VAL A 224 26.21 43.52 25.62
N LEU A 225 27.06 43.18 24.64
CA LEU A 225 28.37 43.81 24.33
C LEU A 225 28.92 43.13 23.04
N LYS A 226 28.97 43.81 21.87
CA LYS A 226 29.90 44.85 21.34
C LYS A 226 30.96 44.24 20.40
N SER A 227 30.91 44.68 19.15
CA SER A 227 31.89 44.44 18.08
C SER A 227 33.27 45.02 18.39
N PRO A 228 34.28 44.66 17.57
CA PRO A 228 35.02 45.72 16.87
C PRO A 228 35.22 45.49 15.37
N VAL A 229 35.73 46.55 14.75
CA VAL A 229 35.85 46.92 13.33
C VAL A 229 37.21 46.51 12.73
N GLY A 230 37.23 46.33 11.39
CA GLY A 230 38.38 46.53 10.49
C GLY A 230 38.87 45.24 9.82
N ALA A 231 39.26 45.16 8.55
CA ALA A 231 39.34 46.08 7.41
C ALA A 231 39.55 45.24 6.13
N ALA A 232 39.34 45.83 4.95
CA ALA A 232 39.49 45.25 3.61
C ALA A 232 40.95 44.89 3.23
N PRO A 233 41.16 44.24 2.06
CA PRO A 233 41.60 45.05 0.91
C PRO A 233 40.95 44.70 -0.46
N ALA A 234 41.03 45.69 -1.36
CA ALA A 234 40.73 45.71 -2.81
C ALA A 234 41.68 44.80 -3.64
N SER A 235 41.48 44.46 -4.93
CA SER A 235 41.17 45.32 -6.10
C SER A 235 40.89 44.52 -7.40
N SER A 236 40.05 45.11 -8.28
CA SER A 236 39.90 45.13 -9.78
C SER A 236 40.09 43.86 -10.63
N VAL A 237 39.29 43.59 -11.69
CA VAL A 237 39.28 44.24 -13.03
C VAL A 237 37.88 44.17 -13.72
N ALA A 238 37.57 45.18 -14.57
CA ALA A 238 36.32 45.46 -15.34
C ALA A 238 36.14 44.62 -16.66
N PRO A 239 35.06 44.74 -17.48
CA PRO A 239 34.69 45.94 -18.30
C PRO A 239 33.15 46.27 -18.41
N ALA A 240 32.75 47.55 -18.42
CA ALA A 240 32.37 48.44 -19.55
C ALA A 240 30.91 48.33 -20.08
N ALA A 241 30.09 49.36 -19.79
CA ALA A 241 28.77 49.63 -20.40
C ALA A 241 28.47 51.14 -20.38
N VAL A 242 27.99 51.71 -21.50
CA VAL A 242 27.39 53.07 -21.67
C VAL A 242 26.60 53.07 -23.00
N PRO A 243 25.52 53.85 -23.25
CA PRO A 243 24.39 54.26 -22.40
C PRO A 243 22.99 54.19 -23.09
N GLN A 244 21.92 54.42 -22.31
CA GLN A 244 20.63 55.00 -22.75
C GLN A 244 20.48 56.43 -22.20
N PRO A 245 19.68 57.33 -22.83
CA PRO A 245 19.35 58.63 -22.26
C PRO A 245 17.91 58.78 -21.70
N VAL A 246 17.83 59.64 -20.67
CA VAL A 246 16.71 60.28 -19.93
C VAL A 246 15.92 61.29 -20.81
N ALA A 247 14.57 61.34 -20.81
CA ALA A 247 13.54 61.93 -19.90
C ALA A 247 13.18 63.43 -20.13
N ALA A 248 11.88 63.75 -20.32
CA ALA A 248 11.10 64.79 -19.58
C ALA A 248 9.68 65.09 -20.15
N ALA A 249 8.69 65.14 -19.22
CA ALA A 249 7.45 65.96 -19.07
C ALA A 249 6.54 66.30 -20.29
N GLY A 250 5.19 66.34 -20.21
CA GLY A 250 4.25 66.31 -19.09
C GLY A 250 2.77 66.41 -19.51
N ALA A 251 1.89 66.08 -18.55
CA ALA A 251 0.47 66.42 -18.31
C ALA A 251 -0.55 66.66 -19.45
N SER A 252 -1.65 65.87 -19.40
CA SER A 252 -2.98 66.17 -19.95
C SER A 252 -3.95 66.64 -18.84
N PRO A 253 -5.06 67.29 -19.20
CA PRO A 253 -6.35 66.93 -18.58
C PRO A 253 -7.52 66.81 -19.58
N ALA A 254 -8.64 66.30 -19.08
CA ALA A 254 -9.78 65.76 -19.82
C ALA A 254 -11.04 66.66 -19.86
N ALA A 255 -11.85 66.42 -20.91
CA ALA A 255 -13.32 66.41 -21.03
C ALA A 255 -14.22 67.62 -20.63
N GLY A 256 -15.12 68.01 -21.56
CA GLY A 256 -16.36 68.77 -21.29
C GLY A 256 -17.10 69.22 -22.56
N ALA A 257 -18.40 68.88 -22.67
CA ALA A 257 -19.31 69.17 -23.80
C ALA A 257 -19.91 70.61 -23.80
N PRO A 258 -20.52 71.10 -24.90
CA PRO A 258 -21.21 72.42 -24.99
C PRO A 258 -22.75 72.26 -24.77
N PRO A 259 -23.60 73.32 -24.60
CA PRO A 259 -23.88 74.35 -25.64
C PRO A 259 -24.43 75.75 -25.21
N ALA A 260 -24.63 76.59 -26.24
CA ALA A 260 -25.62 77.68 -26.42
C ALA A 260 -25.36 79.08 -25.82
N GLY A 261 -25.54 80.11 -26.68
CA GLY A 261 -25.64 81.54 -26.31
C GLY A 261 -25.42 82.49 -27.49
N ASP A 262 -26.53 83.06 -27.97
CA ASP A 262 -26.72 84.03 -29.07
C ASP A 262 -25.90 85.34 -29.03
N GLY A 263 -25.77 86.00 -30.20
CA GLY A 263 -25.84 87.48 -30.24
C GLY A 263 -25.08 88.26 -31.33
N ILE A 264 -25.72 88.47 -32.49
CA ILE A 264 -25.87 89.76 -33.23
C ILE A 264 -24.70 90.39 -34.06
N GLN A 265 -24.81 90.21 -35.40
CA GLN A 265 -25.01 91.22 -36.50
C GLN A 265 -23.81 91.91 -37.27
N PRO A 266 -23.94 92.20 -38.60
CA PRO A 266 -22.85 92.40 -39.59
C PRO A 266 -22.72 93.87 -40.12
N PRO A 267 -22.00 94.18 -41.24
CA PRO A 267 -22.62 94.13 -42.59
C PRO A 267 -21.71 93.89 -43.84
N ALA A 268 -22.39 93.60 -44.98
CA ALA A 268 -22.18 93.97 -46.41
C ALA A 268 -20.79 93.78 -47.06
N GLY A 269 -20.60 93.04 -48.15
CA GLY A 269 -21.10 93.16 -49.54
C GLY A 269 -19.94 92.64 -50.43
N THR A 270 -20.06 92.02 -51.61
CA THR A 270 -20.91 92.25 -52.77
C THR A 270 -21.04 90.98 -53.60
N GLU A 271 -22.18 90.86 -54.27
CA GLU A 271 -22.51 89.91 -55.32
C GLU A 271 -21.53 89.96 -56.50
N SER A 272 -21.25 88.80 -57.10
CA SER A 272 -21.40 88.60 -58.55
C SER A 272 -21.25 87.13 -58.95
N ALA A 273 -22.31 86.62 -59.58
CA ALA A 273 -22.33 85.51 -60.54
C ALA A 273 -22.12 84.07 -60.02
N ARG A 274 -23.20 83.48 -59.47
CA ARG A 274 -23.59 82.10 -59.82
C ARG A 274 -24.61 82.20 -60.95
N ASP A 275 -24.28 81.66 -62.11
CA ASP A 275 -25.15 80.80 -62.94
C ASP A 275 -24.58 80.65 -64.35
N MET A 276 -23.59 79.77 -64.43
CA MET A 276 -23.14 79.00 -65.60
C MET A 276 -22.61 77.68 -65.01
N ALA A 277 -23.46 76.91 -64.35
CA ALA A 277 -24.20 75.81 -64.97
C ALA A 277 -23.23 74.82 -65.67
N ALA A 278 -22.68 73.87 -64.92
CA ALA A 278 -23.33 72.57 -64.63
C ALA A 278 -23.06 71.43 -65.64
N SER A 279 -21.98 71.48 -66.44
CA SER A 279 -21.53 70.30 -67.22
C SER A 279 -20.13 69.77 -66.88
N VAL A 280 -19.31 70.47 -66.09
CA VAL A 280 -17.90 70.08 -65.80
C VAL A 280 -17.67 69.58 -64.36
N ASP A 281 -18.68 69.57 -63.49
CA ASP A 281 -18.53 69.10 -62.09
C ASP A 281 -18.89 67.61 -61.90
N LYS A 282 -19.72 67.04 -62.78
CA LYS A 282 -20.13 65.64 -62.68
C LYS A 282 -18.98 64.67 -63.00
N SER A 283 -18.07 65.07 -63.88
CA SER A 283 -16.90 64.29 -64.30
C SER A 283 -15.77 64.31 -63.26
N LYS A 284 -15.54 65.43 -62.54
CA LYS A 284 -14.54 65.49 -61.44
C LYS A 284 -15.03 64.81 -60.16
N SER A 285 -16.33 64.87 -59.86
CA SER A 285 -16.95 64.14 -58.73
C SER A 285 -16.98 62.62 -58.96
N LEU A 286 -17.25 62.16 -60.19
CA LEU A 286 -17.15 60.75 -60.54
C LEU A 286 -15.70 60.26 -60.50
N LEU A 287 -14.74 61.06 -60.96
CA LEU A 287 -13.32 60.69 -60.90
C LEU A 287 -12.83 60.57 -59.46
N ARG A 288 -13.25 61.46 -58.55
CA ARG A 288 -12.94 61.33 -57.11
C ARG A 288 -13.63 60.13 -56.49
N GLY A 289 -14.91 59.87 -56.79
CA GLY A 289 -15.62 58.68 -56.30
C GLY A 289 -14.99 57.36 -56.78
N VAL A 290 -14.51 57.32 -58.02
CA VAL A 290 -13.76 56.19 -58.57
C VAL A 290 -12.39 56.07 -57.91
N ILE A 291 -11.66 57.17 -57.70
CA ILE A 291 -10.36 57.14 -57.00
C ILE A 291 -10.52 56.69 -55.55
N TYR A 292 -11.50 57.20 -54.80
CA TYR A 292 -11.78 56.75 -53.44
C TYR A 292 -12.28 55.30 -53.40
N GLY A 293 -13.08 54.87 -54.38
CA GLY A 293 -13.50 53.47 -54.52
C GLY A 293 -12.34 52.52 -54.83
N VAL A 294 -11.42 52.93 -55.72
CA VAL A 294 -10.19 52.19 -56.04
C VAL A 294 -9.24 52.18 -54.84
N CYS A 295 -9.05 53.30 -54.14
CA CYS A 295 -8.24 53.35 -52.92
C CYS A 295 -8.84 52.47 -51.80
N ALA A 296 -10.16 52.47 -51.63
CA ALA A 296 -10.83 51.59 -50.67
C ALA A 296 -10.63 50.10 -51.04
N LEU A 297 -10.76 49.75 -52.32
CA LEU A 297 -10.48 48.40 -52.80
C LEU A 297 -9.02 47.99 -52.63
N VAL A 298 -8.06 48.91 -52.84
CA VAL A 298 -6.63 48.66 -52.61
C VAL A 298 -6.33 48.46 -51.12
N VAL A 299 -6.96 49.24 -50.23
CA VAL A 299 -6.80 49.06 -48.78
C VAL A 299 -7.42 47.75 -48.30
N ILE A 300 -8.59 47.37 -48.83
CA ILE A 300 -9.22 46.07 -48.54
C ILE A 300 -8.35 44.92 -49.07
N ALA A 301 -7.85 45.02 -50.30
CA ALA A 301 -6.97 44.01 -50.89
C ALA A 301 -5.63 43.89 -50.14
N ALA A 302 -5.07 45.01 -49.69
CA ALA A 302 -3.87 45.02 -48.84
C ALA A 302 -4.14 44.40 -47.46
N GLY A 303 -5.28 44.70 -46.85
CA GLY A 303 -5.70 44.08 -45.59
C GLY A 303 -5.89 42.56 -45.71
N VAL A 304 -6.51 42.09 -46.79
CA VAL A 304 -6.67 40.66 -47.09
C VAL A 304 -5.32 40.01 -47.40
N GLY A 305 -4.42 40.70 -48.11
CA GLY A 305 -3.06 40.23 -48.39
C GLY A 305 -2.20 40.07 -47.14
N ILE A 306 -2.25 41.05 -46.21
CA ILE A 306 -1.55 40.98 -44.92
C ILE A 306 -2.13 39.86 -44.05
N TYR A 307 -3.45 39.68 -44.05
CA TYR A 307 -4.10 38.58 -43.33
C TYR A 307 -3.70 37.21 -43.90
N ALA A 308 -3.75 37.04 -45.22
CA ALA A 308 -3.35 35.81 -45.91
C ALA A 308 -1.86 35.50 -45.68
N TRP A 309 -0.98 36.50 -45.78
CA TRP A 309 0.44 36.36 -45.49
C TRP A 309 0.71 35.99 -44.02
N SER A 310 0.00 36.63 -43.08
CA SER A 310 0.06 36.29 -41.66
C SER A 310 -0.40 34.85 -41.38
N THR A 311 -1.44 34.37 -42.06
CA THR A 311 -1.89 32.97 -41.93
C THR A 311 -0.94 31.97 -42.58
N SER A 312 -0.38 32.27 -43.75
CA SER A 312 0.58 31.41 -44.44
C SER A 312 1.92 31.35 -43.69
N SER A 313 2.42 32.47 -43.18
CA SER A 313 3.63 32.53 -42.36
C SER A 313 3.47 31.74 -41.05
N LYS A 314 2.30 31.83 -40.40
CA LYS A 314 1.98 30.98 -39.23
C LYS A 314 1.93 29.49 -39.59
N LYS A 315 1.36 29.15 -40.75
CA LYS A 315 1.26 27.78 -41.24
C LYS A 315 2.64 27.19 -41.53
N GLU A 316 3.50 27.91 -42.25
CA GLU A 316 4.88 27.50 -42.54
C GLU A 316 5.70 27.32 -41.27
N LYS A 317 5.56 28.24 -40.30
CA LYS A 317 6.21 28.12 -38.99
C LYS A 317 5.75 26.86 -38.25
N VAL A 318 4.45 26.59 -38.21
CA VAL A 318 3.89 25.39 -37.56
C VAL A 318 4.32 24.10 -38.26
N GLU A 319 4.37 24.10 -39.60
CA GLU A 319 4.83 22.96 -40.39
C GLU A 319 6.32 22.68 -40.16
N GLY A 320 7.16 23.72 -40.15
CA GLY A 320 8.59 23.59 -39.83
C GLY A 320 8.84 23.08 -38.41
N GLU A 321 8.13 23.61 -37.42
CA GLU A 321 8.24 23.13 -36.04
C GLU A 321 7.72 21.69 -35.86
N ASN A 322 6.68 21.27 -36.60
CA ASN A 322 6.19 19.89 -36.59
C ASN A 322 7.17 18.93 -37.26
N ALA A 323 7.83 19.34 -38.34
CA ALA A 323 8.89 18.57 -38.98
C ALA A 323 10.08 18.36 -38.04
N ARG A 324 10.54 19.43 -37.37
CA ARG A 324 11.60 19.36 -36.35
C ARG A 324 11.19 18.45 -35.19
N LEU A 325 9.96 18.59 -34.68
CA LEU A 325 9.43 17.72 -33.63
C LEU A 325 9.42 16.24 -34.03
N ASN A 326 8.95 15.91 -35.24
CA ASN A 326 8.92 14.52 -35.70
C ASN A 326 10.32 13.92 -35.79
N ALA A 327 11.32 14.69 -36.25
CA ALA A 327 12.71 14.26 -36.30
C ALA A 327 13.25 13.93 -34.88
N LEU A 328 13.04 14.83 -33.93
CA LEU A 328 13.44 14.64 -32.53
C LEU A 328 12.76 13.42 -31.89
N VAL A 329 11.47 13.25 -32.14
CA VAL A 329 10.69 12.12 -31.60
C VAL A 329 11.20 10.78 -32.13
N VAL A 330 11.56 10.71 -33.42
CA VAL A 330 12.17 9.51 -34.01
C VAL A 330 13.52 9.21 -33.38
N GLU A 331 14.34 10.22 -33.12
CA GLU A 331 15.61 10.07 -32.44
C GLU A 331 15.44 9.56 -31.00
N GLY A 332 14.54 10.16 -30.23
CA GLY A 332 14.15 9.67 -28.90
C GLY A 332 13.61 8.24 -28.91
N GLY A 333 12.83 7.88 -29.94
CA GLY A 333 12.31 6.53 -30.13
C GLY A 333 13.39 5.49 -30.44
N LYS A 334 14.49 5.89 -31.10
CA LYS A 334 15.66 5.02 -31.30
C LYS A 334 16.41 4.80 -29.98
N LEU A 335 16.60 5.87 -29.22
CA LEU A 335 17.29 5.85 -27.91
C LEU A 335 16.50 5.09 -26.84
N GLY A 336 15.17 5.11 -26.88
CA GLY A 336 14.32 4.35 -25.96
C GLY A 336 14.35 2.83 -26.19
N ARG A 337 14.72 2.36 -27.40
CA ARG A 337 14.82 0.93 -27.72
C ARG A 337 16.20 0.33 -27.45
N SER A 338 17.25 1.14 -27.49
CA SER A 338 18.57 0.70 -27.05
C SER A 338 18.57 0.61 -25.52
N ARG A 339 19.04 -0.52 -24.98
CA ARG A 339 19.18 -0.77 -23.53
C ARG A 339 20.31 0.09 -22.91
N LEU A 340 20.38 1.38 -23.23
CA LEU A 340 21.38 2.32 -22.71
C LEU A 340 21.16 2.68 -21.23
N PHE A 341 20.11 2.17 -20.61
CA PHE A 341 19.80 2.32 -19.19
C PHE A 341 19.88 0.98 -18.45
N ASP A 342 20.99 0.25 -18.62
CA ASP A 342 21.32 -0.86 -17.72
C ASP A 342 21.64 -0.27 -16.34
N SER A 343 20.92 -0.75 -15.31
CA SER A 343 20.90 -0.21 -13.94
C SER A 343 22.26 -0.17 -13.23
N LYS A 344 23.30 -0.75 -13.83
CA LYS A 344 24.61 -0.95 -13.21
C LYS A 344 25.66 0.10 -13.57
N ASN A 345 25.45 0.95 -14.59
CA ASN A 345 26.46 1.92 -15.03
C ASN A 345 25.85 3.27 -15.45
N LEU A 346 25.21 3.97 -14.50
CA LEU A 346 24.49 5.24 -14.72
C LEU A 346 25.36 6.52 -14.67
N SER A 347 26.68 6.41 -14.52
CA SER A 347 27.58 7.58 -14.47
C SER A 347 28.04 8.07 -15.84
N ARG A 348 27.66 7.39 -16.94
CA ARG A 348 28.07 7.77 -18.29
C ARG A 348 26.87 8.27 -19.07
N VAL A 349 26.83 9.59 -19.29
CA VAL A 349 25.96 10.21 -20.31
C VAL A 349 26.21 9.45 -21.61
N PRO A 350 25.18 8.87 -22.25
CA PRO A 350 25.38 8.17 -23.51
C PRO A 350 26.00 9.13 -24.53
N ASP A 351 26.90 8.63 -25.40
CA ASP A 351 27.44 9.39 -26.53
C ASP A 351 26.31 9.66 -27.54
N VAL A 352 25.42 10.58 -27.19
CA VAL A 352 24.28 11.02 -28.00
C VAL A 352 24.72 12.26 -28.74
N LYS A 353 24.57 12.29 -30.06
CA LYS A 353 24.86 13.45 -30.92
C LYS A 353 23.87 14.62 -30.73
N VAL A 354 23.02 14.56 -29.71
CA VAL A 354 21.99 15.57 -29.44
C VAL A 354 22.56 16.60 -28.49
N VAL A 355 22.65 17.83 -28.98
CA VAL A 355 22.97 18.99 -28.14
C VAL A 355 21.71 19.37 -27.36
N PRO A 356 21.76 19.45 -26.02
CA PRO A 356 20.62 19.91 -25.22
C PRO A 356 20.25 21.35 -25.60
N ASP A 357 19.02 21.54 -26.08
CA ASP A 357 18.45 22.82 -26.49
C ASP A 357 17.08 23.06 -25.84
N ALA A 358 16.86 24.27 -25.33
CA ALA A 358 15.66 24.61 -24.57
C ALA A 358 14.39 24.72 -25.44
N GLU A 359 14.52 25.12 -26.71
CA GLU A 359 13.39 25.20 -27.63
C GLU A 359 12.94 23.81 -28.06
N ASP A 360 13.88 22.91 -28.33
CA ASP A 360 13.62 21.51 -28.62
C ASP A 360 12.97 20.80 -27.44
N ALA A 361 13.46 21.06 -26.22
CA ALA A 361 12.82 20.55 -25.01
C ALA A 361 11.36 21.04 -24.88
N ALA A 362 11.08 22.31 -25.19
CA ALA A 362 9.72 22.86 -25.17
C ALA A 362 8.80 22.18 -26.20
N LEU A 363 9.30 21.93 -27.41
CA LEU A 363 8.58 21.21 -28.46
C LEU A 363 8.26 19.77 -28.04
N LEU A 364 9.23 19.07 -27.47
CA LEU A 364 9.06 17.71 -26.97
C LEU A 364 8.04 17.67 -25.83
N LEU A 365 8.10 18.60 -24.86
CA LEU A 365 7.12 18.70 -23.77
C LEU A 365 5.70 19.01 -24.30
N ALA A 366 5.57 19.84 -25.33
CA ALA A 366 4.28 20.06 -26.00
C ALA A 366 3.73 18.78 -26.63
N ASN A 367 4.60 17.94 -27.20
CA ASN A 367 4.20 16.62 -27.71
C ASN A 367 3.82 15.65 -26.59
N VAL A 368 4.60 15.60 -25.50
CA VAL A 368 4.27 14.75 -24.35
C VAL A 368 2.89 15.10 -23.79
N ARG A 369 2.57 16.39 -23.65
CA ARG A 369 1.23 16.85 -23.23
C ARG A 369 0.11 16.55 -24.24
N GLY A 370 0.45 16.18 -25.47
CA GLY A 370 -0.51 15.95 -26.56
C GLY A 370 -1.05 17.24 -27.19
N VAL A 371 -0.32 18.35 -27.04
CA VAL A 371 -0.65 19.67 -27.60
C VAL A 371 -0.13 19.80 -29.04
N LYS A 372 0.98 19.13 -29.38
CA LYS A 372 1.64 19.23 -30.68
C LYS A 372 2.06 17.86 -31.22
N GLY A 373 2.05 17.68 -32.54
CA GLY A 373 2.47 16.44 -33.21
C GLY A 373 1.55 15.24 -32.95
N ASN A 374 1.97 14.04 -33.40
CA ASN A 374 1.20 12.81 -33.20
C ASN A 374 1.13 12.45 -31.70
N ARG A 375 -0.08 12.19 -31.19
CA ARG A 375 -0.35 11.85 -29.79
C ARG A 375 0.23 10.52 -29.36
N GLU A 376 0.52 9.62 -30.30
CA GLU A 376 1.00 8.25 -30.01
C GLU A 376 2.52 8.18 -29.85
N ASN A 377 3.28 9.07 -30.50
CA ASN A 377 4.75 9.01 -30.51
C ASN A 377 5.40 9.71 -29.28
N TRP A 378 4.57 10.14 -28.33
CA TRP A 378 5.00 10.83 -27.12
C TRP A 378 6.04 10.08 -26.27
N PRO A 379 6.16 8.73 -26.27
CA PRO A 379 7.21 8.08 -25.51
C PRO A 379 8.60 8.43 -26.01
N GLY A 380 8.77 8.54 -27.34
CA GLY A 380 10.03 9.00 -27.94
C GLY A 380 10.38 10.42 -27.49
N ALA A 381 9.39 11.33 -27.46
CA ALA A 381 9.58 12.68 -26.94
C ALA A 381 10.03 12.71 -25.48
N ALA A 382 9.37 11.92 -24.63
CA ALA A 382 9.66 11.84 -23.20
C ALA A 382 11.05 11.24 -22.92
N HIS A 383 11.47 10.23 -23.69
CA HIS A 383 12.82 9.68 -23.59
C HIS A 383 13.89 10.71 -23.94
N LEU A 384 13.72 11.41 -25.08
CA LEU A 384 14.72 12.39 -25.51
C LEU A 384 14.82 13.58 -24.56
N VAL A 385 13.68 14.16 -24.16
CA VAL A 385 13.69 15.30 -23.24
C VAL A 385 14.26 14.93 -21.87
N SER A 386 14.09 13.68 -21.43
CA SER A 386 14.74 13.23 -20.19
C SER A 386 16.24 13.09 -20.34
N ILE A 387 16.75 12.69 -21.51
CA ILE A 387 18.21 12.65 -21.77
C ILE A 387 18.75 14.08 -21.77
N MET A 388 18.07 15.00 -22.43
CA MET A 388 18.44 16.43 -22.43
C MET A 388 18.45 17.00 -21.00
N ALA A 389 17.45 16.66 -20.17
CA ALA A 389 17.40 17.05 -18.77
C ALA A 389 18.50 16.41 -17.90
N GLN A 390 19.01 15.23 -18.27
CA GLN A 390 20.16 14.61 -17.59
C GLN A 390 21.48 15.30 -17.97
N MET A 391 21.56 15.92 -19.14
CA MET A 391 22.72 16.63 -19.64
C MET A 391 22.78 18.09 -19.19
N ASP A 392 21.61 18.73 -18.98
CA ASP A 392 21.51 20.14 -18.60
C ASP A 392 20.43 20.37 -17.52
N ASP A 393 20.88 20.86 -16.36
CA ASP A 393 20.02 21.20 -15.22
C ASP A 393 18.98 22.28 -15.56
N ASN A 394 19.24 23.20 -16.49
CA ASN A 394 18.27 24.21 -16.92
C ASN A 394 17.10 23.57 -17.67
N ILE A 395 17.38 22.55 -18.48
CA ILE A 395 16.34 21.77 -19.16
C ILE A 395 15.58 20.94 -18.13
N ALA A 396 16.26 20.34 -17.14
CA ALA A 396 15.56 19.65 -16.05
C ALA A 396 14.60 20.58 -15.29
N ARG A 397 15.02 21.81 -14.98
CA ARG A 397 14.14 22.85 -14.39
C ARG A 397 12.97 23.17 -15.31
N GLN A 398 13.21 23.35 -16.60
CA GLN A 398 12.17 23.61 -17.59
C GLN A 398 11.13 22.48 -17.65
N VAL A 399 11.58 21.22 -17.63
CA VAL A 399 10.69 20.05 -17.59
C VAL A 399 9.83 20.06 -16.33
N VAL A 400 10.45 20.27 -15.16
CA VAL A 400 9.74 20.29 -13.88
C VAL A 400 8.75 21.45 -13.83
N GLU A 401 9.14 22.65 -14.25
CA GLU A 401 8.23 23.79 -14.37
C GLU A 401 7.06 23.54 -15.31
N ASP A 402 7.28 22.91 -16.46
CA ASP A 402 6.20 22.59 -17.39
C ASP A 402 5.23 21.57 -16.78
N MET A 403 5.76 20.57 -16.07
CA MET A 403 4.95 19.61 -15.32
C MET A 403 4.12 20.27 -14.22
N LYS A 404 4.68 21.25 -13.49
CA LYS A 404 3.97 22.05 -12.48
C LYS A 404 2.85 22.90 -13.08
N LYS A 405 3.13 23.61 -14.17
CA LYS A 405 2.17 24.50 -14.83
C LYS A 405 1.04 23.70 -15.49
N ASN A 406 1.33 22.48 -15.96
CA ASN A 406 0.42 21.70 -16.80
C ASN A 406 0.00 20.36 -16.20
N VAL A 407 0.00 20.21 -14.87
CA VAL A 407 -0.33 18.94 -14.19
C VAL A 407 -1.59 18.28 -14.77
N GLY A 408 -2.65 19.06 -15.03
CA GLY A 408 -3.90 18.55 -15.59
C GLY A 408 -3.84 18.04 -17.04
N ARG A 409 -2.85 18.48 -17.84
CA ARG A 409 -2.67 18.06 -19.25
C ARG A 409 -1.91 16.75 -19.39
N TYR A 410 -1.08 16.40 -18.41
CA TYR A 410 -0.43 15.10 -18.38
C TYR A 410 -1.42 14.01 -17.96
N SER A 411 -1.51 12.91 -18.70
CA SER A 411 -2.15 11.70 -18.18
C SER A 411 -1.29 11.11 -17.03
N LYS A 412 -1.85 10.22 -16.22
CA LYS A 412 -1.10 9.55 -15.14
C LYS A 412 0.12 8.80 -15.67
N GLU A 413 -0.04 8.09 -16.79
CA GLU A 413 1.02 7.36 -17.46
C GLU A 413 2.14 8.29 -17.95
N LYS A 414 1.77 9.37 -18.65
CA LYS A 414 2.71 10.38 -19.15
C LYS A 414 3.48 11.03 -18.01
N TYR A 415 2.77 11.44 -16.97
CA TYR A 415 3.37 12.02 -15.78
C TYR A 415 4.32 11.02 -15.09
N SER A 416 3.88 9.77 -14.96
CA SER A 416 4.68 8.72 -14.33
C SER A 416 5.97 8.44 -15.09
N MET A 417 5.91 8.34 -16.41
CA MET A 417 7.10 8.10 -17.21
C MET A 417 8.09 9.26 -17.09
N MET A 418 7.62 10.51 -17.17
CA MET A 418 8.47 11.70 -16.98
C MET A 418 9.13 11.71 -15.61
N VAL A 419 8.37 11.53 -14.53
CA VAL A 419 8.92 11.47 -13.16
C VAL A 419 9.93 10.33 -13.01
N THR A 420 9.63 9.15 -13.58
CA THR A 420 10.51 7.97 -13.49
C THR A 420 11.85 8.23 -14.18
N LEU A 421 11.82 8.80 -15.39
CA LEU A 421 13.02 9.06 -16.16
C LEU A 421 13.87 10.17 -15.52
N LEU A 422 13.23 11.19 -14.96
CA LEU A 422 13.89 12.22 -14.16
C LEU A 422 14.52 11.64 -12.89
N ALA A 423 13.76 10.85 -12.11
CA ALA A 423 14.22 10.27 -10.84
C ALA A 423 15.39 9.29 -10.99
N LYS A 424 15.54 8.66 -12.16
CA LYS A 424 16.70 7.82 -12.49
C LYS A 424 17.99 8.61 -12.69
N SER A 425 17.92 9.93 -12.87
CA SER A 425 19.12 10.75 -12.85
C SER A 425 19.63 10.85 -11.41
N SER A 426 20.83 10.34 -11.14
CA SER A 426 21.45 10.36 -9.80
C SER A 426 21.87 11.76 -9.34
N SER A 427 21.39 12.83 -9.97
CA SER A 427 21.76 14.22 -9.66
C SER A 427 21.11 14.69 -8.35
N PRO A 428 21.88 15.28 -7.41
CA PRO A 428 21.33 15.93 -6.22
C PRO A 428 20.31 17.03 -6.56
N ALA A 429 20.55 17.80 -7.63
CA ALA A 429 19.64 18.85 -8.08
C ALA A 429 18.26 18.28 -8.46
N MET A 430 18.23 17.09 -9.08
CA MET A 430 16.99 16.44 -9.45
C MET A 430 16.15 16.03 -8.24
N ARG A 431 16.80 15.65 -7.12
CA ARG A 431 16.08 15.32 -5.87
C ARG A 431 15.35 16.53 -5.31
N ASP A 432 16.00 17.70 -5.29
CA ASP A 432 15.40 18.94 -4.82
C ASP A 432 14.28 19.42 -5.76
N MET A 433 14.47 19.25 -7.08
CA MET A 433 13.43 19.53 -8.06
C MET A 433 12.21 18.60 -7.93
N LEU A 434 12.39 17.32 -7.57
CA LEU A 434 11.27 16.41 -7.28
C LEU A 434 10.52 16.80 -5.99
N LYS A 435 11.24 17.26 -4.96
CA LYS A 435 10.63 17.81 -3.74
C LYS A 435 9.77 19.04 -4.05
N ASP A 436 10.33 19.94 -4.84
CA ASP A 436 9.65 21.16 -5.27
C ASP A 436 8.44 20.85 -6.18
N LEU A 437 8.56 19.85 -7.06
CA LEU A 437 7.43 19.32 -7.83
C LEU A 437 6.35 18.78 -6.89
N TYR A 438 6.70 17.93 -5.93
CA TYR A 438 5.76 17.35 -4.97
C TYR A 438 5.05 18.44 -4.16
N ALA A 439 5.78 19.41 -3.61
CA ALA A 439 5.24 20.52 -2.84
C ALA A 439 4.18 21.28 -3.65
N SER A 440 4.47 21.60 -4.92
CA SER A 440 3.55 22.33 -5.79
C SER A 440 2.21 21.64 -6.05
N ILE A 441 2.17 20.31 -5.98
CA ILE A 441 0.95 19.53 -6.19
C ILE A 441 0.31 19.05 -4.89
N SER A 442 1.03 19.05 -3.76
CA SER A 442 0.67 18.39 -2.50
C SER A 442 -0.64 18.87 -1.84
N GLU A 443 -1.00 20.14 -2.02
CA GLU A 443 -2.20 20.75 -1.43
C GLU A 443 -3.48 20.48 -2.23
N SER A 444 -3.36 19.88 -3.42
CA SER A 444 -4.51 19.61 -4.28
C SER A 444 -5.49 18.61 -3.67
N LYS A 445 -6.77 18.99 -3.64
CA LYS A 445 -7.90 18.11 -3.29
C LYS A 445 -8.36 17.21 -4.45
N ASN A 446 -7.85 17.43 -5.67
CA ASN A 446 -8.25 16.66 -6.84
C ASN A 446 -7.59 15.26 -6.84
N LYS A 447 -8.40 14.19 -6.81
CA LYS A 447 -7.93 12.79 -6.80
C LYS A 447 -6.97 12.47 -7.96
N LYS A 448 -7.22 12.96 -9.18
CA LYS A 448 -6.33 12.73 -10.33
C LYS A 448 -4.96 13.40 -10.18
N ILE A 449 -4.87 14.48 -9.39
CA ILE A 449 -3.61 15.13 -9.06
C ILE A 449 -2.93 14.39 -7.90
N GLN A 450 -3.70 13.90 -6.92
CA GLN A 450 -3.19 13.05 -5.85
C GLN A 450 -2.58 11.74 -6.37
N ASP A 451 -3.16 11.13 -7.41
CA ASP A 451 -2.57 9.95 -8.05
C ASP A 451 -1.19 10.28 -8.69
N LYS A 452 -0.99 11.52 -9.13
CA LYS A 452 0.33 11.99 -9.61
C LYS A 452 1.27 12.32 -8.47
N GLN A 453 0.76 12.89 -7.36
CA GLN A 453 1.52 13.05 -6.12
C GLN A 453 2.06 11.69 -5.64
N ALA A 454 1.25 10.64 -5.71
CA ALA A 454 1.64 9.29 -5.34
C ALA A 454 2.84 8.78 -6.15
N VAL A 455 2.89 9.11 -7.44
CA VAL A 455 4.01 8.76 -8.32
C VAL A 455 5.28 9.52 -7.94
N VAL A 456 5.19 10.83 -7.69
CA VAL A 456 6.36 11.61 -7.23
C VAL A 456 6.87 11.08 -5.91
N LEU A 457 5.97 10.80 -4.95
CA LEU A 457 6.31 10.28 -3.64
C LEU A 457 7.03 8.92 -3.71
N LYS A 458 6.60 8.03 -4.62
CA LYS A 458 7.23 6.72 -4.84
C LYS A 458 8.73 6.84 -5.11
N TYR A 459 9.13 7.83 -5.91
CA TYR A 459 10.53 8.05 -6.28
C TYR A 459 11.27 8.93 -5.27
N MET A 460 10.60 9.93 -4.70
CA MET A 460 11.16 10.75 -3.63
C MET A 460 11.54 9.95 -2.39
N ARG A 461 10.85 8.83 -2.11
CA ARG A 461 11.10 7.94 -0.97
C ARG A 461 12.58 7.64 -0.74
N PHE A 462 13.37 7.42 -1.79
CA PHE A 462 14.81 7.11 -1.72
C PHE A 462 15.71 8.32 -1.38
N ALA A 463 15.15 9.53 -1.41
CA ALA A 463 15.82 10.77 -1.05
C ALA A 463 15.30 11.39 0.25
N MET A 464 14.23 10.83 0.81
CA MET A 464 13.64 11.29 2.07
C MET A 464 14.44 10.77 3.25
N LYS A 465 14.47 11.56 4.33
CA LYS A 465 15.10 11.22 5.60
C LYS A 465 14.00 10.87 6.61
N LEU A 466 14.41 10.29 7.73
CA LEU A 466 13.48 9.95 8.81
C LEU A 466 12.74 11.19 9.36
N ASP A 467 13.34 12.38 9.27
CA ASP A 467 12.71 13.65 9.67
C ASP A 467 11.49 14.00 8.80
N ASP A 468 11.43 13.49 7.56
CA ASP A 468 10.30 13.70 6.64
C ASP A 468 9.12 12.75 6.94
N LEU A 469 9.26 11.81 7.89
CA LEU A 469 8.22 10.83 8.23
C LEU A 469 6.92 11.50 8.67
N ASP A 470 6.98 12.66 9.34
CA ASP A 470 5.80 13.35 9.86
C ASP A 470 4.90 13.84 8.74
N ASP A 471 5.48 14.34 7.65
CA ASP A 471 4.72 14.80 6.50
C ASP A 471 4.10 13.61 5.75
N VAL A 472 4.79 12.47 5.71
CA VAL A 472 4.23 11.22 5.16
C VAL A 472 3.08 10.69 6.03
N MET A 473 3.20 10.75 7.36
CA MET A 473 2.15 10.32 8.28
C MET A 473 0.91 11.20 8.20
N LYS A 474 1.07 12.52 8.02
CA LYS A 474 -0.06 13.44 7.78
C LYS A 474 -0.87 13.05 6.53
N ILE A 475 -0.24 12.48 5.50
CA ILE A 475 -0.95 11.98 4.32
C ILE A 475 -1.89 10.83 4.70
N LEU A 476 -1.43 9.90 5.54
CA LEU A 476 -2.23 8.75 5.99
C LEU A 476 -3.44 9.16 6.85
N GLN A 477 -3.37 10.30 7.53
CA GLN A 477 -4.48 10.86 8.31
C GLN A 477 -5.54 11.59 7.45
N LYS A 478 -5.24 11.91 6.18
CA LYS A 478 -6.21 12.57 5.30
C LYS A 478 -7.36 11.62 4.97
N LYS A 479 -8.60 12.02 5.31
CA LYS A 479 -9.82 11.25 4.99
C LYS A 479 -10.10 11.14 3.49
N ASP A 480 -9.81 12.19 2.72
CA ASP A 480 -10.15 12.28 1.29
C ASP A 480 -8.95 12.08 0.35
N ALA A 481 -7.88 11.44 0.82
CA ALA A 481 -6.73 11.15 -0.03
C ALA A 481 -7.02 9.97 -0.98
N SER A 482 -6.44 10.01 -2.18
CA SER A 482 -6.60 8.93 -3.15
C SER A 482 -5.96 7.63 -2.64
N PRO A 483 -6.51 6.44 -2.98
CA PRO A 483 -5.96 5.17 -2.54
C PRO A 483 -4.50 4.94 -2.95
N ASP A 484 -4.11 5.46 -4.12
CA ASP A 484 -2.73 5.41 -4.62
C ASP A 484 -1.80 6.26 -3.75
N LEU A 485 -2.25 7.45 -3.35
CA LEU A 485 -1.49 8.33 -2.48
C LEU A 485 -1.31 7.73 -1.09
N ILE A 486 -2.38 7.17 -0.50
CA ILE A 486 -2.31 6.44 0.77
C ILE A 486 -1.36 5.26 0.68
N SER A 487 -1.44 4.47 -0.40
CA SER A 487 -0.57 3.30 -0.62
C SER A 487 0.90 3.71 -0.78
N SER A 488 1.17 4.80 -1.52
CA SER A 488 2.51 5.34 -1.71
C SER A 488 3.07 5.91 -0.41
N ALA A 489 2.25 6.63 0.37
CA ALA A 489 2.63 7.14 1.68
C ALA A 489 2.95 6.01 2.67
N PHE A 490 2.14 4.95 2.71
CA PHE A 490 2.42 3.77 3.54
C PHE A 490 3.75 3.11 3.18
N ARG A 491 4.02 2.88 1.88
CA ARG A 491 5.30 2.30 1.41
C ARG A 491 6.49 3.21 1.74
N THR A 492 6.29 4.52 1.68
CA THR A 492 7.30 5.51 2.02
C THR A 492 7.59 5.52 3.51
N ALA A 493 6.56 5.56 4.36
CA ALA A 493 6.71 5.48 5.81
C ALA A 493 7.40 4.17 6.24
N ARG A 494 7.00 3.03 5.65
CA ARG A 494 7.65 1.74 5.89
C ARG A 494 9.14 1.78 5.56
N TYR A 495 9.50 2.30 4.40
CA TYR A 495 10.90 2.42 3.97
C TYR A 495 11.72 3.28 4.94
N LEU A 496 11.21 4.46 5.33
CA LEU A 496 11.91 5.35 6.26
C LEU A 496 12.11 4.72 7.64
N ILE A 497 11.13 3.94 8.12
CA ILE A 497 11.27 3.19 9.38
C ILE A 497 12.30 2.08 9.22
N ASP A 498 12.29 1.34 8.11
CA ASP A 498 13.20 0.21 7.87
C ASP A 498 14.66 0.64 7.73
N GLU A 499 14.93 1.78 7.09
CA GLU A 499 16.26 2.41 6.99
C GLU A 499 16.76 2.97 8.33
N ALA A 500 15.88 3.21 9.30
CA ALA A 500 16.28 3.78 10.57
C ALA A 500 17.09 2.77 11.44
N PRO A 501 18.14 3.25 12.15
CA PRO A 501 18.88 2.42 13.09
C PRO A 501 17.95 1.77 14.14
N PRO A 502 18.23 0.53 14.60
CA PRO A 502 17.34 -0.20 15.54
C PRO A 502 16.96 0.59 16.80
N ALA A 503 17.89 1.37 17.37
CA ALA A 503 17.64 2.21 18.53
C ALA A 503 16.61 3.32 18.25
N LYS A 504 16.70 3.96 17.06
CA LYS A 504 15.77 5.01 16.65
C LYS A 504 14.40 4.42 16.30
N ARG A 505 14.35 3.23 15.68
CA ARG A 505 13.09 2.54 15.35
C ARG A 505 12.18 2.35 16.56
N LYS A 506 12.73 1.88 17.68
CA LYS A 506 11.94 1.70 18.91
C LYS A 506 11.38 3.01 19.45
N ALA A 507 12.15 4.10 19.39
CA ALA A 507 11.70 5.42 19.84
C ALA A 507 10.54 5.98 18.99
N LEU A 508 10.39 5.53 17.74
CA LEU A 508 9.29 5.96 16.86
C LEU A 508 7.93 5.40 17.30
N SER A 509 7.87 4.33 18.10
CA SER A 509 6.60 3.71 18.51
C SER A 509 5.65 4.72 19.15
N SER A 510 6.15 5.51 20.09
CA SER A 510 5.38 6.53 20.82
C SER A 510 4.88 7.63 19.88
N LYS A 511 5.70 8.02 18.89
CA LYS A 511 5.35 9.03 17.89
C LYS A 511 4.28 8.50 16.93
N LEU A 512 4.42 7.26 16.45
CA LEU A 512 3.44 6.61 15.58
C LEU A 512 2.07 6.46 16.24
N LEU A 513 2.03 6.18 17.54
CA LEU A 513 0.78 6.08 18.30
C LEU A 513 0.04 7.42 18.42
N GLN A 514 0.74 8.56 18.43
CA GLN A 514 0.08 9.87 18.42
C GLN A 514 -0.76 10.07 17.17
N TYR A 515 -0.34 9.53 16.02
CA TYR A 515 -1.08 9.65 14.77
C TYR A 515 -2.37 8.82 14.73
N GLN A 516 -2.58 7.90 15.68
CA GLN A 516 -3.77 7.04 15.72
C GLN A 516 -5.07 7.82 15.90
N LYS A 517 -5.05 8.91 16.68
CA LYS A 517 -6.27 9.64 17.09
C LYS A 517 -7.05 10.23 15.91
N ASP A 518 -6.34 10.69 14.89
CA ASP A 518 -6.92 11.36 13.71
C ASP A 518 -6.84 10.48 12.45
N MET A 519 -6.50 9.20 12.59
CA MET A 519 -6.38 8.26 11.48
C MET A 519 -7.76 7.73 11.05
N PRO A 520 -8.10 7.73 9.75
CA PRO A 520 -9.29 7.03 9.26
C PRO A 520 -9.25 5.53 9.62
N GLU A 521 -10.38 4.93 10.00
CA GLU A 521 -10.46 3.51 10.41
C GLU A 521 -9.88 2.56 9.35
N GLU A 522 -10.13 2.85 8.07
CA GLU A 522 -9.60 2.10 6.93
C GLU A 522 -8.06 2.07 6.88
N ASN A 523 -7.42 3.12 7.41
CA ASN A 523 -5.98 3.33 7.43
C ASN A 523 -5.32 2.85 8.73
N VAL A 524 -6.09 2.58 9.80
CA VAL A 524 -5.57 2.09 11.08
C VAL A 524 -4.80 0.76 10.92
N LYS A 525 -5.24 -0.11 10.01
CA LYS A 525 -4.51 -1.36 9.69
C LYS A 525 -3.11 -1.10 9.13
N MET A 526 -2.91 -0.01 8.39
CA MET A 526 -1.59 0.40 7.90
C MET A 526 -0.73 0.87 9.07
N LEU A 527 -1.30 1.61 10.02
CA LEU A 527 -0.59 2.03 11.23
C LEU A 527 -0.08 0.82 12.03
N TYR A 528 -0.90 -0.22 12.23
CA TYR A 528 -0.44 -1.44 12.91
C TYR A 528 0.75 -2.09 12.18
N LYS A 529 0.71 -2.14 10.85
CA LYS A 529 1.85 -2.65 10.07
C LYS A 529 3.10 -1.78 10.22
N LEU A 530 2.98 -0.45 10.26
CA LEU A 530 4.12 0.45 10.50
C LEU A 530 4.68 0.27 11.91
N LEU A 531 3.81 0.17 12.91
CA LEU A 531 4.17 -0.11 14.29
C LEU A 531 4.93 -1.44 14.42
N ALA A 532 4.53 -2.48 13.68
CA ALA A 532 5.24 -3.76 13.66
C ALA A 532 6.69 -3.68 13.15
N ARG A 533 7.00 -2.69 12.30
CA ARG A 533 8.37 -2.43 11.83
C ARG A 533 9.27 -1.80 12.90
N THR A 534 8.68 -1.14 13.90
CA THR A 534 9.45 -0.54 15.02
C THR A 534 10.13 -1.59 15.89
N GLY A 535 9.51 -2.77 16.04
CA GLY A 535 10.00 -3.84 16.91
C GLY A 535 10.05 -3.47 18.39
N ASP A 536 9.20 -2.53 18.84
CA ASP A 536 9.08 -2.18 20.26
C ASP A 536 8.11 -3.15 20.98
N PRO A 537 8.59 -3.96 21.94
CA PRO A 537 7.74 -4.92 22.65
C PRO A 537 6.53 -4.27 23.36
N LYS A 538 6.63 -3.01 23.78
CA LYS A 538 5.51 -2.30 24.43
C LYS A 538 4.29 -2.17 23.52
N VAL A 539 4.53 -2.11 22.20
CA VAL A 539 3.48 -2.04 21.20
C VAL A 539 2.75 -3.38 21.08
N LEU A 540 3.41 -4.52 21.31
CA LEU A 540 2.76 -5.84 21.33
C LEU A 540 1.72 -5.91 22.45
N ASP A 541 2.08 -5.47 23.66
CA ASP A 541 1.15 -5.45 24.80
C ASP A 541 -0.05 -4.54 24.56
N MET A 542 0.18 -3.37 23.97
CA MET A 542 -0.89 -2.44 23.60
C MET A 542 -1.81 -3.04 22.53
N MET A 543 -1.24 -3.66 21.50
CA MET A 543 -2.00 -4.33 20.44
C MET A 543 -2.81 -5.50 21.00
N GLU A 544 -2.23 -6.29 21.93
CA GLU A 544 -2.93 -7.41 22.57
C GLU A 544 -4.16 -6.92 23.34
N LYS A 545 -4.03 -5.85 24.11
CA LYS A 545 -5.19 -5.22 24.79
C LYS A 545 -6.22 -4.72 23.80
N SER A 546 -5.79 -4.05 22.74
CA SER A 546 -6.66 -3.43 21.74
C SER A 546 -7.58 -4.43 21.02
N TYR A 547 -7.10 -5.63 20.66
CA TYR A 547 -7.99 -6.63 20.04
C TYR A 547 -8.81 -7.44 21.05
N LYS A 548 -8.38 -7.55 22.31
CA LYS A 548 -9.20 -8.15 23.37
C LYS A 548 -10.38 -7.26 23.71
N GLU A 549 -10.20 -5.94 23.67
CA GLU A 549 -11.27 -4.95 23.82
C GLU A 549 -12.19 -4.91 22.58
N ASP A 550 -11.61 -4.95 21.38
CA ASP A 550 -12.35 -4.96 20.12
C ASP A 550 -11.88 -6.08 19.18
N PRO A 551 -12.60 -7.23 19.17
CA PRO A 551 -12.26 -8.38 18.35
C PRO A 551 -12.21 -8.08 16.84
N LYS A 552 -12.84 -7.01 16.35
CA LYS A 552 -12.78 -6.62 14.93
C LYS A 552 -11.37 -6.22 14.51
N LYS A 553 -10.54 -5.74 15.44
CA LYS A 553 -9.14 -5.38 15.20
C LYS A 553 -8.20 -6.60 15.16
N ALA A 554 -8.64 -7.76 15.66
CA ALA A 554 -7.80 -8.94 15.82
C ALA A 554 -7.13 -9.36 14.50
N LEU A 555 -7.90 -9.42 13.41
CA LEU A 555 -7.36 -9.81 12.10
C LEU A 555 -6.23 -8.87 11.63
N ALA A 556 -6.44 -7.55 11.75
CA ALA A 556 -5.45 -6.55 11.35
C ALA A 556 -4.19 -6.59 12.22
N ILE A 557 -4.36 -6.75 13.54
CA ILE A 557 -3.26 -6.81 14.51
C ILE A 557 -2.44 -8.09 14.34
N ILE A 558 -3.08 -9.25 14.22
CA ILE A 558 -2.41 -10.53 14.01
C ILE A 558 -1.64 -10.53 12.68
N THR A 559 -2.23 -9.95 11.63
CA THR A 559 -1.51 -9.75 10.36
C THR A 559 -0.27 -8.87 10.54
N ALA A 560 -0.38 -7.79 11.32
CA ALA A 560 0.76 -6.92 11.61
C ALA A 560 1.85 -7.62 12.43
N TRP A 561 1.47 -8.46 13.40
CA TRP A 561 2.39 -9.33 14.13
C TRP A 561 3.12 -10.32 13.21
N GLY A 562 2.49 -10.76 12.12
CA GLY A 562 3.14 -11.55 11.07
C GLY A 562 4.28 -10.83 10.33
N ASP A 563 4.21 -9.50 10.27
CA ASP A 563 5.23 -8.63 9.64
C ASP A 563 6.19 -8.02 10.69
N TRP A 564 6.10 -8.47 11.94
CA TRP A 564 6.89 -7.95 13.06
C TRP A 564 8.37 -8.12 12.81
N ASN A 565 9.16 -7.13 13.21
CA ASN A 565 10.58 -7.08 12.87
C ASN A 565 11.50 -7.96 13.75
N THR A 566 11.04 -8.35 14.95
CA THR A 566 11.74 -9.23 15.90
C THR A 566 10.96 -10.51 16.20
N ASP A 567 11.56 -11.49 16.89
CA ASP A 567 10.87 -12.75 17.23
C ASP A 567 9.90 -12.58 18.43
N ASP A 568 9.86 -11.39 19.03
CA ASP A 568 9.06 -11.08 20.22
C ASP A 568 7.55 -11.24 19.99
N ALA A 569 7.08 -11.17 18.73
CA ALA A 569 5.67 -11.36 18.38
C ALA A 569 5.25 -12.84 18.39
N VAL A 570 6.19 -13.78 18.31
CA VAL A 570 5.89 -15.22 18.20
C VAL A 570 5.04 -15.73 19.38
N PRO A 571 5.37 -15.45 20.66
CA PRO A 571 4.52 -15.85 21.79
C PRO A 571 3.09 -15.29 21.72
N TYR A 572 2.91 -14.07 21.22
CA TYR A 572 1.59 -13.44 21.11
C TYR A 572 0.74 -14.08 20.00
N LEU A 573 1.37 -14.38 18.86
CA LEU A 573 0.73 -15.13 17.78
C LEU A 573 0.29 -16.53 18.23
N PHE A 574 1.10 -17.20 19.04
CA PHE A 574 0.72 -18.50 19.64
C PHE A 574 -0.47 -18.38 20.59
N LYS A 575 -0.52 -17.35 21.44
CA LYS A 575 -1.69 -17.09 22.30
C LYS A 575 -2.94 -16.89 21.46
N ALA A 576 -2.88 -16.03 20.43
CA ALA A 576 -4.02 -15.76 19.56
C ALA A 576 -4.47 -17.00 18.77
N TRP A 577 -3.54 -17.85 18.33
CA TRP A 577 -3.88 -19.11 17.66
C TRP A 577 -4.62 -20.09 18.57
N LYS A 578 -4.26 -20.13 19.87
CA LYS A 578 -4.87 -21.01 20.87
C LYS A 578 -6.13 -20.43 21.52
N ASP A 579 -6.47 -19.18 21.23
CA ASP A 579 -7.62 -18.51 21.81
C ASP A 579 -8.91 -18.95 21.10
N GLU A 580 -9.65 -19.87 21.71
CA GLU A 580 -10.92 -20.40 21.17
C GLU A 580 -12.03 -19.35 21.08
N SER A 581 -11.90 -18.22 21.78
CA SER A 581 -12.86 -17.12 21.68
C SER A 581 -12.74 -16.36 20.35
N LEU A 582 -11.60 -16.49 19.66
CA LEU A 582 -11.37 -15.86 18.36
C LEU A 582 -11.98 -16.69 17.22
N HIS A 583 -12.56 -15.98 16.26
CA HIS A 583 -13.11 -16.58 15.04
C HIS A 583 -12.06 -17.44 14.32
N GLU A 584 -12.48 -18.56 13.72
CA GLU A 584 -11.59 -19.50 13.03
C GLU A 584 -10.66 -18.83 12.02
N ARG A 585 -11.19 -17.95 11.16
CA ARG A 585 -10.41 -17.11 10.23
C ARG A 585 -9.24 -16.36 10.90
N VAL A 586 -9.44 -15.85 12.11
CA VAL A 586 -8.42 -15.10 12.86
C VAL A 586 -7.34 -16.05 13.40
N ARG A 587 -7.74 -17.23 13.89
CA ARG A 587 -6.81 -18.29 14.31
C ARG A 587 -5.98 -18.83 13.14
N SER A 588 -6.59 -19.03 11.98
CA SER A 588 -5.87 -19.41 10.75
C SER A 588 -4.88 -18.33 10.32
N GLN A 589 -5.27 -17.06 10.37
CA GLN A 589 -4.35 -15.94 10.11
C GLN A 589 -3.19 -15.91 11.12
N ALA A 590 -3.43 -16.24 12.40
CA ALA A 590 -2.38 -16.32 13.41
C ALA A 590 -1.39 -17.43 13.05
N HIS A 591 -1.88 -18.60 12.61
CA HIS A 591 -1.03 -19.68 12.12
C HIS A 591 -0.14 -19.24 10.95
N ASP A 592 -0.72 -18.63 9.92
CA ASP A 592 0.04 -18.14 8.75
C ASP A 592 1.07 -17.07 9.13
N SER A 593 0.71 -16.22 10.09
CA SER A 593 1.58 -15.16 10.61
C SER A 593 2.76 -15.73 11.41
N ILE A 594 2.57 -16.82 12.18
CA ILE A 594 3.67 -17.56 12.83
C ILE A 594 4.65 -18.05 11.77
N LEU A 595 4.15 -18.71 10.72
CA LEU A 595 5.00 -19.21 9.64
C LEU A 595 5.75 -18.08 8.93
N ARG A 596 5.11 -16.93 8.71
CA ARG A 596 5.74 -15.76 8.10
C ARG A 596 6.88 -15.20 8.95
N VAL A 597 6.69 -14.99 10.25
CA VAL A 597 7.76 -14.48 11.14
C VAL A 597 8.93 -15.45 11.20
N LEU A 598 8.63 -16.76 11.25
CA LEU A 598 9.66 -17.79 11.35
C LEU A 598 10.36 -18.09 10.02
N SER A 599 9.74 -17.78 8.87
CA SER A 599 10.36 -17.97 7.54
C SER A 599 11.40 -16.91 7.18
N VAL A 600 11.28 -15.70 7.74
CA VAL A 600 12.21 -14.59 7.47
C VAL A 600 13.61 -14.96 7.95
N ASP A 601 14.59 -14.92 7.04
CA ASP A 601 15.99 -15.05 7.39
C ASP A 601 16.41 -13.95 8.37
N ARG A 602 16.65 -14.36 9.62
CA ARG A 602 17.24 -13.53 10.66
C ARG A 602 18.55 -14.18 11.06
N ASP A 603 19.43 -13.40 11.68
CA ASP A 603 20.68 -13.91 12.27
C ASP A 603 20.40 -14.74 13.53
N ARG A 604 19.54 -15.75 13.39
CA ARG A 604 19.20 -16.77 14.39
C ARG A 604 20.08 -17.97 14.15
N ASP A 605 20.57 -18.57 15.23
CA ASP A 605 21.10 -19.91 15.14
C ASP A 605 19.96 -20.93 14.93
N ASP A 606 20.29 -22.09 14.38
CA ASP A 606 19.31 -23.14 14.11
C ASP A 606 18.61 -23.61 15.40
N ASN A 607 19.28 -23.59 16.56
CA ASN A 607 18.70 -24.06 17.82
C ASN A 607 17.70 -23.06 18.41
N ALA A 608 17.98 -21.75 18.34
CA ALA A 608 17.03 -20.71 18.72
C ALA A 608 15.77 -20.78 17.83
N THR A 609 15.96 -20.97 16.53
CA THR A 609 14.83 -21.12 15.58
C THR A 609 13.98 -22.33 15.94
N LEU A 610 14.59 -23.49 16.24
CA LEU A 610 13.86 -24.69 16.64
C LEU A 610 13.02 -24.51 17.91
N LYS A 611 13.56 -23.81 18.92
CA LYS A 611 12.83 -23.53 20.17
C LYS A 611 11.55 -22.74 19.93
N LEU A 612 11.53 -21.86 18.93
CA LEU A 612 10.32 -21.10 18.56
C LEU A 612 9.22 -21.99 17.95
N PHE A 613 9.58 -23.14 17.38
CA PHE A 613 8.63 -24.11 16.82
C PHE A 613 8.18 -25.18 17.82
N ASP A 614 8.83 -25.32 18.98
CA ASP A 614 8.47 -26.32 19.99
C ASP A 614 6.98 -26.22 20.40
N PRO A 615 6.37 -25.03 20.58
CA PRO A 615 4.95 -24.94 20.89
C PRO A 615 4.02 -25.39 19.75
N LEU A 616 4.42 -25.27 18.47
CA LEU A 616 3.67 -25.81 17.33
C LEU A 616 3.72 -27.34 17.33
N ILE A 617 4.91 -27.90 17.54
CA ILE A 617 5.10 -29.36 17.55
C ILE A 617 4.35 -29.99 18.73
N ALA A 618 4.46 -29.40 19.92
CA ALA A 618 3.78 -29.90 21.12
C ALA A 618 2.24 -29.87 21.01
N ASP A 619 1.69 -28.94 20.22
CA ASP A 619 0.25 -28.80 20.02
C ASP A 619 -0.30 -29.74 18.94
N ALA A 620 0.56 -30.27 18.05
CA ALA A 620 0.20 -31.21 17.00
C ALA A 620 -0.04 -32.63 17.54
N LYS A 621 -1.04 -32.78 18.41
CA LYS A 621 -1.44 -34.04 19.04
C LYS A 621 -2.10 -35.01 18.06
N THR A 622 -2.82 -34.49 17.06
CA THR A 622 -3.50 -35.30 16.04
C THR A 622 -2.64 -35.51 14.79
N SER A 623 -2.87 -36.61 14.09
CA SER A 623 -2.25 -36.90 12.79
C SER A 623 -2.54 -35.82 11.75
N GLU A 624 -3.76 -35.28 11.72
CA GLU A 624 -4.15 -34.16 10.84
C GLU A 624 -3.34 -32.89 11.09
N ARG A 625 -3.17 -32.48 12.35
CA ARG A 625 -2.35 -31.30 12.70
C ARG A 625 -0.88 -31.54 12.32
N ARG A 626 -0.36 -32.75 12.53
CA ARG A 626 1.01 -33.10 12.08
C ARG A 626 1.14 -33.01 10.55
N GLN A 627 0.19 -33.55 9.78
CA GLN A 627 0.20 -33.44 8.32
C GLN A 627 0.15 -31.99 7.84
N PHE A 628 -0.67 -31.16 8.50
CA PHE A 628 -0.74 -29.74 8.22
C PHE A 628 0.62 -29.05 8.46
N LEU A 629 1.27 -29.29 9.59
CA LEU A 629 2.61 -28.77 9.86
C LEU A 629 3.66 -29.23 8.84
N VAL A 630 3.60 -30.49 8.41
CA VAL A 630 4.50 -31.01 7.35
C VAL A 630 4.30 -30.23 6.05
N SER A 631 3.04 -29.95 5.69
CA SER A 631 2.72 -29.17 4.48
C SER A 631 3.21 -27.72 4.58
N ALA A 632 3.16 -27.12 5.76
CA ALA A 632 3.67 -25.79 6.04
C ALA A 632 5.20 -25.74 5.99
N PHE A 633 5.88 -26.66 6.68
CA PHE A 633 7.34 -26.71 6.74
C PHE A 633 7.99 -27.02 5.39
N LYS A 634 7.30 -27.80 4.55
CA LYS A 634 7.68 -28.01 3.15
C LYS A 634 7.82 -26.71 2.35
N ARG A 635 7.12 -25.63 2.74
CA ARG A 635 7.18 -24.31 2.08
C ARG A 635 8.36 -23.46 2.55
N LEU A 636 9.05 -23.83 3.63
CA LEU A 636 10.14 -23.06 4.26
C LEU A 636 11.54 -23.29 3.65
N SER A 637 11.63 -23.94 2.48
CA SER A 637 12.87 -24.21 1.72
C SER A 637 13.91 -25.14 2.41
N ASN A 638 15.04 -25.40 1.74
CA ASN A 638 16.14 -26.25 2.23
C ASN A 638 16.97 -25.60 3.32
N ARG A 639 16.44 -25.58 4.54
CA ARG A 639 17.13 -25.07 5.73
C ARG A 639 17.44 -26.19 6.72
N PRO A 640 18.61 -26.21 7.38
CA PRO A 640 18.99 -27.28 8.31
C PRO A 640 17.97 -27.49 9.44
N TYR A 641 17.40 -26.41 9.99
CA TYR A 641 16.36 -26.52 11.03
C TYR A 641 15.06 -27.15 10.51
N VAL A 642 14.66 -26.92 9.25
CA VAL A 642 13.44 -27.51 8.65
C VAL A 642 13.57 -29.02 8.55
N ILE A 643 14.75 -29.52 8.16
CA ILE A 643 15.04 -30.96 8.14
C ILE A 643 14.89 -31.55 9.54
N ARG A 644 15.39 -30.85 10.58
CA ARG A 644 15.29 -31.30 11.97
C ARG A 644 13.85 -31.26 12.49
N LEU A 645 13.05 -30.25 12.13
CA LEU A 645 11.62 -30.17 12.48
C LEU A 645 10.83 -31.31 11.86
N LEU A 646 11.02 -31.56 10.56
CA LEU A 646 10.39 -32.69 9.86
C LEU A 646 10.80 -34.02 10.49
N GLY A 647 12.08 -34.18 10.86
CA GLY A 647 12.57 -35.35 11.59
C GLY A 647 11.88 -35.56 12.94
N ARG A 648 11.66 -34.49 13.72
CA ARG A 648 10.92 -34.58 15.00
C ARG A 648 9.46 -35.01 14.80
N ILE A 649 8.77 -34.45 13.79
CA ILE A 649 7.39 -34.84 13.47
C ILE A 649 7.33 -36.31 13.07
N LYS A 650 8.27 -36.77 12.24
CA LYS A 650 8.36 -38.18 11.84
C LYS A 650 8.56 -39.09 13.04
N GLN A 651 9.49 -38.76 13.94
CA GLN A 651 9.72 -39.54 15.15
C GLN A 651 8.45 -39.64 16.00
N THR A 652 7.75 -38.52 16.24
CA THR A 652 6.49 -38.55 17.00
C THR A 652 5.43 -39.40 16.32
N ALA A 653 5.30 -39.35 15.00
CA ALA A 653 4.35 -40.19 14.26
C ALA A 653 4.72 -41.68 14.32
N GLU A 654 6.01 -42.02 14.22
CA GLU A 654 6.51 -43.39 14.39
C GLU A 654 6.25 -43.92 15.79
N ASP A 655 6.51 -43.12 16.84
CA ASP A 655 6.25 -43.51 18.22
C ASP A 655 4.75 -43.77 18.47
N GLN A 656 3.87 -42.91 17.93
CA GLN A 656 2.40 -43.09 18.03
C GLN A 656 1.94 -44.33 17.25
N ARG A 657 2.45 -44.53 16.03
CA ARG A 657 2.16 -45.72 15.22
C ARG A 657 2.57 -46.99 15.95
N ASN A 658 3.78 -47.04 16.50
CA ASN A 658 4.30 -48.19 17.24
C ASN A 658 3.51 -48.47 18.53
N ALA A 659 2.92 -47.44 19.14
CA ALA A 659 2.05 -47.59 20.31
C ALA A 659 0.63 -48.10 19.96
N VAL A 660 0.13 -47.80 18.75
CA VAL A 660 -1.18 -48.23 18.25
C VAL A 660 -1.12 -49.64 17.64
N GLU A 661 0.00 -49.99 16.97
CA GLU A 661 0.20 -51.26 16.28
C GLU A 661 -0.18 -52.52 17.09
N PRO A 662 0.31 -52.73 18.33
CA PRO A 662 -0.05 -53.92 19.09
C PRO A 662 -1.53 -53.92 19.50
N LYS A 663 -2.12 -52.76 19.76
CA LYS A 663 -3.55 -52.63 20.10
C LYS A 663 -4.43 -52.95 18.90
N PHE A 664 -4.00 -52.50 17.72
CA PHE A 664 -4.68 -52.79 16.46
C PHE A 664 -4.68 -54.29 16.17
N GLN A 665 -3.56 -54.99 16.32
CA GLN A 665 -3.48 -56.45 16.14
C GLN A 665 -4.41 -57.21 17.11
N VAL A 666 -4.43 -56.81 18.38
CA VAL A 666 -5.36 -57.41 19.37
C VAL A 666 -6.82 -57.14 19.01
N ALA A 667 -7.14 -55.94 18.53
CA ALA A 667 -8.49 -55.59 18.10
C ALA A 667 -8.92 -56.36 16.83
N GLU A 668 -7.99 -56.58 15.90
CA GLU A 668 -8.20 -57.37 14.68
C GLU A 668 -8.51 -58.84 15.01
N GLU A 669 -7.71 -59.47 15.88
CA GLU A 669 -7.99 -60.83 16.35
C GLU A 669 -9.31 -60.92 17.13
N ALA A 670 -9.63 -59.91 17.94
CA ALA A 670 -10.88 -59.86 18.69
C ALA A 670 -12.10 -59.70 17.78
N LEU A 671 -12.00 -58.87 16.74
CA LEU A 671 -13.03 -58.67 15.72
C LEU A 671 -13.25 -59.97 14.94
N PHE A 672 -12.19 -60.62 14.48
CA PHE A 672 -12.28 -61.90 13.76
C PHE A 672 -13.02 -62.96 14.61
N LYS A 673 -12.68 -63.09 15.89
CA LYS A 673 -13.37 -64.01 16.82
C LYS A 673 -14.84 -63.64 17.06
N ALA A 674 -15.18 -62.35 17.05
CA ALA A 674 -16.57 -61.91 17.21
C ALA A 674 -17.38 -62.10 15.93
N GLU A 675 -16.75 -61.89 14.77
CA GLU A 675 -17.33 -62.13 13.46
C GLU A 675 -17.67 -63.62 13.27
N ASP A 676 -16.77 -64.53 13.66
CA ASP A 676 -17.03 -65.97 13.62
C ASP A 676 -18.24 -66.36 14.50
N LYS A 677 -18.36 -65.77 15.70
CA LYS A 677 -19.51 -66.00 16.60
C LYS A 677 -20.81 -65.45 16.02
N PHE A 678 -20.77 -64.25 15.45
CA PHE A 678 -21.93 -63.63 14.82
C PHE A 678 -22.39 -64.42 13.58
N LYS A 679 -21.44 -64.89 12.75
CA LYS A 679 -21.73 -65.77 11.60
C LYS A 679 -22.33 -67.11 12.02
N ALA A 680 -21.86 -67.68 13.14
CA ALA A 680 -22.38 -68.93 13.68
C ALA A 680 -23.80 -68.79 14.25
N ASN A 681 -24.18 -67.60 14.75
CA ASN A 681 -25.53 -67.36 15.28
C ASN A 681 -26.05 -65.94 14.97
N PRO A 682 -26.53 -65.69 13.74
CA PRO A 682 -26.92 -64.34 13.29
C PRO A 682 -28.14 -63.74 14.02
N GLY A 683 -28.93 -64.58 14.69
CA GLY A 683 -30.10 -64.17 15.47
C GLY A 683 -29.81 -63.75 16.91
N ASP A 684 -28.58 -63.94 17.40
CA ASP A 684 -28.18 -63.58 18.75
C ASP A 684 -27.82 -62.08 18.84
N ALA A 685 -28.68 -61.33 19.52
CA ALA A 685 -28.50 -59.90 19.75
C ALA A 685 -27.21 -59.57 20.51
N ALA A 686 -26.73 -60.46 21.39
CA ALA A 686 -25.48 -60.26 22.13
C ALA A 686 -24.26 -60.46 21.23
N ALA A 687 -24.29 -61.44 20.32
CA ALA A 687 -23.21 -61.67 19.34
C ALA A 687 -23.12 -60.51 18.33
N LYS A 688 -24.26 -59.97 17.89
CA LYS A 688 -24.31 -58.78 17.04
C LYS A 688 -23.72 -57.54 17.74
N ALA A 689 -24.11 -57.28 19.00
CA ALA A 689 -23.62 -56.15 19.77
C ALA A 689 -22.11 -56.26 20.07
N ASP A 690 -21.59 -57.46 20.35
CA ASP A 690 -20.15 -57.71 20.55
C ASP A 690 -19.34 -57.48 19.27
N TYR A 691 -19.86 -57.92 18.11
CA TYR A 691 -19.25 -57.65 16.80
C TYR A 691 -19.21 -56.14 16.50
N GLU A 692 -20.34 -55.44 16.61
CA GLU A 692 -20.41 -53.98 16.34
C GLU A 692 -19.49 -53.17 17.28
N ALA A 693 -19.39 -53.56 18.56
CA ALA A 693 -18.51 -52.90 19.51
C ALA A 693 -17.02 -53.07 19.14
N LYS A 694 -16.62 -54.28 18.74
CA LYS A 694 -15.23 -54.58 18.33
C LYS A 694 -14.90 -54.00 16.96
N GLU A 695 -15.86 -53.95 16.06
CA GLU A 695 -15.74 -53.31 14.75
C GLU A 695 -15.49 -51.80 14.91
N LYS A 696 -16.18 -51.14 15.84
CA LYS A 696 -15.94 -49.73 16.18
C LYS A 696 -14.52 -49.50 16.70
N ILE A 697 -14.03 -50.33 17.62
CA ILE A 697 -12.67 -50.23 18.18
C ILE A 697 -11.62 -50.48 17.09
N TYR A 698 -11.83 -51.50 16.24
CA TYR A 698 -10.97 -51.80 15.10
C TYR A 698 -10.89 -50.60 14.14
N ASN A 699 -12.04 -50.02 13.77
CA ASN A 699 -12.11 -48.89 12.84
C ASN A 699 -11.42 -47.64 13.42
N GLU A 700 -11.54 -47.38 14.72
CA GLU A 700 -10.85 -46.26 15.38
C GLU A 700 -9.32 -46.44 15.38
N LEU A 701 -8.83 -47.62 15.77
CA LEU A 701 -7.40 -47.93 15.76
C LEU A 701 -6.82 -47.98 14.34
N SER A 702 -7.58 -48.51 13.38
CA SER A 702 -7.22 -48.52 11.95
C SER A 702 -7.08 -47.10 11.41
N SER A 703 -8.02 -46.21 11.74
CA SER A 703 -7.97 -44.80 11.34
C SER A 703 -6.78 -44.07 11.96
N GLN A 704 -6.49 -44.29 13.25
CA GLN A 704 -5.31 -43.73 13.92
C GLN A 704 -4.00 -44.19 13.25
N LYS A 705 -3.84 -45.51 13.05
CA LYS A 705 -2.67 -46.10 12.37
C LYS A 705 -2.49 -45.53 10.96
N THR A 706 -3.56 -45.52 10.16
CA THR A 706 -3.56 -44.97 8.81
C THR A 706 -3.24 -43.47 8.81
N GLY A 707 -3.69 -42.73 9.82
CA GLY A 707 -3.38 -41.32 10.02
C GLY A 707 -1.88 -41.08 10.23
N GLU A 708 -1.23 -41.85 11.10
CA GLU A 708 0.22 -41.75 11.33
C GLU A 708 1.03 -42.19 10.12
N ASP A 709 0.64 -43.27 9.43
CA ASP A 709 1.29 -43.72 8.19
C ASP A 709 1.29 -42.62 7.12
N LYS A 710 0.17 -41.90 6.99
CA LYS A 710 0.07 -40.73 6.09
C LYS A 710 0.98 -39.58 6.54
N VAL A 711 1.14 -39.33 7.85
CA VAL A 711 2.10 -38.33 8.35
C VAL A 711 3.52 -38.69 7.95
N ILE A 712 3.94 -39.94 8.21
CA ILE A 712 5.29 -40.43 7.91
C ILE A 712 5.59 -40.31 6.41
N ALA A 713 4.66 -40.78 5.55
CA ALA A 713 4.79 -40.67 4.11
C ALA A 713 4.85 -39.21 3.62
N ALA A 714 4.07 -38.31 4.24
CA ALA A 714 4.11 -36.88 3.93
C ALA A 714 5.46 -36.26 4.32
N VAL A 715 6.03 -36.64 5.46
CA VAL A 715 7.36 -36.18 5.90
C VAL A 715 8.44 -36.65 4.94
N ASP A 716 8.45 -37.92 4.54
CA ASP A 716 9.46 -38.45 3.63
C ASP A 716 9.42 -37.74 2.27
N LYS A 717 8.22 -37.50 1.74
CA LYS A 717 8.02 -36.70 0.51
C LYS A 717 8.48 -35.24 0.69
N ALA A 718 8.26 -34.65 1.87
CA ALA A 718 8.72 -33.31 2.17
C ALA A 718 10.25 -33.26 2.24
N LEU A 719 10.89 -34.19 2.96
CA LEU A 719 12.36 -34.29 3.07
C LEU A 719 13.02 -34.51 1.72
N GLU A 720 12.44 -35.34 0.85
CA GLU A 720 12.94 -35.53 -0.51
C GLU A 720 12.90 -34.22 -1.31
N LYS A 721 11.80 -33.46 -1.24
CA LYS A 721 11.66 -32.18 -1.93
C LYS A 721 12.63 -31.14 -1.38
N VAL A 722 12.72 -31.02 -0.06
CA VAL A 722 13.60 -30.08 0.65
C VAL A 722 15.07 -30.35 0.28
N ARG A 723 15.50 -31.61 0.25
CA ARG A 723 16.87 -31.99 -0.16
C ARG A 723 17.18 -31.68 -1.63
N LYS A 724 16.19 -31.73 -2.52
CA LYS A 724 16.33 -31.39 -3.94
C LYS A 724 16.34 -29.89 -4.22
N THR A 725 15.86 -29.05 -3.29
CA THR A 725 15.91 -27.59 -3.43
C THR A 725 17.31 -27.05 -3.09
N PRO A 726 17.91 -26.17 -3.91
CA PRO A 726 19.19 -25.54 -3.58
C PRO A 726 19.09 -24.80 -2.25
N VAL A 727 20.16 -24.82 -1.44
CA VAL A 727 20.22 -24.01 -0.22
C VAL A 727 20.15 -22.53 -0.62
N PRO A 728 19.20 -21.75 -0.10
CA PRO A 728 19.18 -20.32 -0.36
C PRO A 728 20.49 -19.71 0.16
N THR A 729 21.29 -19.13 -0.74
CA THR A 729 22.47 -18.37 -0.34
C THR A 729 21.99 -17.16 0.46
N ARG A 730 22.70 -16.82 1.55
CA ARG A 730 22.49 -15.55 2.28
C ARG A 730 22.65 -14.40 1.29
N LYS A 731 21.56 -13.94 0.67
CA LYS A 731 21.56 -12.70 -0.10
C LYS A 731 21.81 -11.59 0.92
N ALA A 732 22.96 -10.93 0.81
CA ALA A 732 23.21 -9.69 1.52
C ALA A 732 22.05 -8.75 1.20
N ALA A 733 21.40 -8.27 2.25
CA ALA A 733 20.22 -7.44 2.22
C ALA A 733 20.52 -6.06 1.60
N SER A 734 20.71 -5.96 0.28
CA SER A 734 20.65 -4.67 -0.41
C SER A 734 19.21 -4.17 -0.40
N ALA A 735 19.00 -2.94 0.04
CA ALA A 735 17.70 -2.30 0.22
C ALA A 735 16.88 -2.19 -1.09
N GLU A 736 17.51 -2.37 -2.26
CA GLU A 736 16.90 -2.18 -3.58
C GLU A 736 16.17 -3.43 -4.11
N ASP A 737 16.53 -4.64 -3.67
CA ASP A 737 15.94 -5.90 -4.19
C ASP A 737 14.67 -6.33 -3.44
N ARG A 738 14.27 -5.64 -2.36
CA ARG A 738 13.14 -6.07 -1.51
C ARG A 738 11.75 -5.77 -2.07
N ASP A 739 11.62 -4.83 -3.00
CA ASP A 739 10.30 -4.35 -3.44
C ASP A 739 9.75 -5.06 -4.69
N ASP A 740 10.60 -5.70 -5.50
CA ASP A 740 10.15 -6.49 -6.66
C ASP A 740 9.87 -7.97 -6.30
N ASP A 741 10.37 -8.46 -5.15
CA ASP A 741 10.19 -9.86 -4.71
C ASP A 741 8.92 -10.11 -3.86
N ASP A 742 8.18 -9.07 -3.46
CA ASP A 742 6.89 -9.26 -2.74
C ASP A 742 5.78 -9.83 -3.65
N SER A 743 5.98 -9.89 -4.98
CA SER A 743 5.09 -10.61 -5.90
C SER A 743 5.46 -12.09 -6.12
N SER A 744 6.65 -12.54 -5.69
CA SER A 744 7.08 -13.93 -5.91
C SER A 744 6.72 -14.84 -4.73
N VAL A 745 6.70 -14.31 -3.49
CA VAL A 745 6.35 -15.10 -2.30
C VAL A 745 4.83 -15.30 -2.16
N ILE A 746 4.00 -14.37 -2.67
CA ILE A 746 2.53 -14.45 -2.56
C ILE A 746 1.89 -15.34 -3.65
N LYS A 747 2.60 -15.73 -4.71
CA LYS A 747 2.08 -16.73 -5.67
C LYS A 747 2.22 -18.18 -5.20
N THR A 748 2.78 -18.43 -4.01
CA THR A 748 2.86 -19.78 -3.40
C THR A 748 2.44 -19.79 -1.92
N ILE A 749 1.75 -18.73 -1.47
CA ILE A 749 0.89 -18.74 -0.29
C ILE A 749 -0.53 -18.90 -0.81
#